data_AF-A0A941WJP0-F1
#
_entry.id   AF-A0A941WJP0-F1
#
_cell.length_a   1.000
_cell.length_b   1.000
_cell.length_c   1.000
_cell.angle_alpha   90.00
_cell.angle_beta   90.00
_cell.angle_gamma   90.00
#
_symmetry.space_group_name_H-M   'P 1'
#
loop_
_entity.id
_entity.type
_entity.pdbx_description
1 polymer ?
#
loop_
_entity_poly.entity_id
_entity_poly.type
_entity_poly.pdbx_seq_one_letter_code
_entity_poly.pdbx_strand_id
1 'polypeptide(L)'
;CTEAEKPKSDLRAPAYPLVTIDPYTSAWSTTDNLYDSPVKHWTGKNHPLIGVVRVDGKSYRFMGKENLPLYPIVDMASVEAWEGNYTLKEPKKGWEKVDFNPKGWTKGKAAFGTPEMLFLGTEWTTKDIWVRREFDLNQDLSDADVFLKYSHDDTFELYINGKQVVKTGYEWHNNVVAELKDEVKKTLKPGKNVIAAYCKNKTGGGYVDFGLYVKEPDKTFFDQEAEQVSAMVLPTQTLYAFEAGPVQLDVTFTAPLLCDDLYLMARPVNYISYEVVSKDGQQHDVQVYIEATPQWAVNETGQPVVCERLEKNGQTFLKAGTKEQPVLAKRGDDLRIDWGYFYLVGNTSDRSAMMIADYYTPKKAFAANGKVENTADRNLSGNMNKEMIALAYSEDLGKVGTDKVAGHVLIGYDDLYSIQYFGKNLMPYWKKNGQVTIEQEFAAAEKDYRTVLGRCDRFDRELMDEAAACGGKEYAELCALVYRQAIAAHKLVVNGNGELMFFSKENFSNGSIGTVDITYPSSPLFLKYNVELAKGLMNFIFEYSESGKWSKPFAAHDVGTYPLANGQTYGGDMPVEETGNMLILTTAIAHKEGNADYAAKHWDMLTTWADFLLEKGLDPENQLCTDDFAGHFAHNANLSIKAIMGIAGYGKMAGMLGKKDIAEKYTQAAKEMAGKWVEMAADGDHYKLTFDKAGTWSQKYNLVWDEL
;
A
#
# COMPACT_ATOMS: atom_id res chain seq x y z
N CYS A 1 -32.91 -10.89 2.24
CA CYS A 1 -33.06 -9.61 1.53
C CYS A 1 -33.32 -9.93 0.08
N THR A 2 -34.32 -9.32 -0.56
CA THR A 2 -34.46 -9.39 -2.02
C THR A 2 -33.14 -8.93 -2.63
N GLU A 3 -32.50 -9.76 -3.46
CA GLU A 3 -31.32 -9.40 -4.25
C GLU A 3 -31.73 -8.24 -5.17
N ALA A 4 -31.56 -7.01 -4.70
CA ALA A 4 -31.54 -5.87 -5.59
C ALA A 4 -30.39 -6.11 -6.56
N GLU A 5 -30.64 -5.95 -7.85
CA GLU A 5 -29.63 -6.11 -8.90
C GLU A 5 -28.45 -5.18 -8.57
N LYS A 6 -27.25 -5.75 -8.41
CA LYS A 6 -26.06 -4.96 -8.11
C LYS A 6 -25.79 -4.03 -9.30
N PRO A 7 -25.35 -2.77 -9.07
CA PRO A 7 -25.09 -1.85 -10.18
C PRO A 7 -24.02 -2.46 -11.12
N LYS A 8 -24.05 -2.14 -12.42
CA LYS A 8 -23.02 -2.60 -13.38
C LYS A 8 -22.04 -1.48 -13.66
N SER A 9 -20.75 -1.79 -13.64
CA SER A 9 -19.67 -0.85 -13.97
C SER A 9 -18.90 -1.32 -15.21
N ASP A 10 -18.57 -0.37 -16.07
CA ASP A 10 -17.69 -0.60 -17.23
C ASP A 10 -16.30 0.05 -17.00
N LEU A 11 -16.07 0.60 -15.80
CA LEU A 11 -14.83 1.27 -15.45
C LEU A 11 -13.72 0.23 -15.26
N ARG A 12 -12.70 0.30 -16.12
CA ARG A 12 -11.43 -0.39 -15.87
C ARG A 12 -10.61 0.40 -14.87
N ALA A 13 -10.63 -0.03 -13.61
CA ALA A 13 -9.80 0.59 -12.58
C ALA A 13 -8.30 0.32 -12.83
N PRO A 14 -7.41 1.30 -12.58
CA PRO A 14 -5.96 1.07 -12.65
C PRO A 14 -5.48 0.11 -11.55
N ALA A 15 -6.19 0.08 -10.42
CA ALA A 15 -5.96 -0.86 -9.33
C ALA A 15 -7.27 -1.10 -8.56
N TYR A 16 -7.67 -2.35 -8.38
CA TYR A 16 -8.89 -2.74 -7.66
C TYR A 16 -8.56 -2.97 -6.17
N PRO A 17 -9.18 -2.25 -5.21
CA PRO A 17 -8.87 -2.41 -3.80
C PRO A 17 -9.46 -3.71 -3.24
N LEU A 18 -8.63 -4.59 -2.71
CA LEU A 18 -9.06 -5.91 -2.22
C LEU A 18 -9.07 -5.96 -0.69
N VAL A 19 -7.95 -5.58 -0.07
CA VAL A 19 -7.81 -5.52 1.39
C VAL A 19 -7.32 -4.14 1.73
N THR A 20 -8.07 -3.38 2.52
CA THR A 20 -7.70 -2.02 2.90
C THR A 20 -7.83 -1.87 4.41
N ILE A 21 -6.71 -1.59 5.08
CA ILE A 21 -6.65 -1.39 6.53
C ILE A 21 -6.02 -0.04 6.85
N ASP A 22 -4.78 0.17 6.39
CA ASP A 22 -3.99 1.36 6.67
C ASP A 22 -2.81 1.51 5.67
N PRO A 23 -1.95 2.55 5.80
CA PRO A 23 -0.87 2.80 4.86
C PRO A 23 0.21 1.72 4.77
N TYR A 24 0.33 0.84 5.76
CA TYR A 24 1.30 -0.25 5.71
C TYR A 24 0.70 -1.59 5.32
N THR A 25 -0.61 -1.75 5.51
CA THR A 25 -1.29 -3.03 5.33
C THR A 25 -2.52 -2.88 4.46
N SER A 26 -2.30 -2.68 3.17
CA SER A 26 -3.35 -2.69 2.16
C SER A 26 -2.88 -3.38 0.88
N ALA A 27 -3.77 -3.93 0.07
CA ALA A 27 -3.46 -4.63 -1.17
C ALA A 27 -4.51 -4.43 -2.26
N TRP A 28 -4.01 -4.31 -3.49
CA TRP A 28 -4.80 -4.11 -4.71
C TRP A 28 -4.46 -5.17 -5.76
N SER A 29 -5.43 -5.48 -6.63
CA SER A 29 -5.14 -6.07 -7.94
C SER A 29 -4.75 -4.96 -8.90
N THR A 30 -3.63 -5.11 -9.61
CA THR A 30 -3.11 -4.11 -10.59
C THR A 30 -3.18 -4.63 -12.02
N THR A 31 -4.00 -5.66 -12.25
CA THR A 31 -4.16 -6.37 -13.52
C THR A 31 -5.62 -6.47 -13.90
N ASP A 32 -5.88 -6.70 -15.19
CA ASP A 32 -7.23 -6.81 -15.73
C ASP A 32 -7.96 -8.03 -15.18
N ASN A 33 -7.29 -9.19 -15.08
CA ASN A 33 -7.80 -10.34 -14.34
C ASN A 33 -7.15 -10.46 -12.96
N LEU A 34 -7.95 -10.90 -11.98
CA LEU A 34 -7.50 -11.09 -10.59
C LEU A 34 -6.43 -12.18 -10.44
N TYR A 35 -6.28 -13.07 -11.43
CA TYR A 35 -5.30 -14.16 -11.45
C TYR A 35 -4.06 -13.89 -12.32
N ASP A 36 -3.95 -12.73 -12.97
CA ASP A 36 -2.82 -12.43 -13.87
C ASP A 36 -1.50 -12.19 -13.09
N SER A 37 -1.60 -11.70 -11.86
CA SER A 37 -0.44 -11.38 -11.01
C SER A 37 -0.77 -11.53 -9.52
N PRO A 38 0.25 -11.66 -8.63
CA PRO A 38 0.04 -11.53 -7.20
C PRO A 38 -0.50 -10.13 -6.85
N VAL A 39 -1.44 -10.06 -5.91
CA VAL A 39 -1.93 -8.78 -5.39
C VAL A 39 -0.80 -8.01 -4.72
N LYS A 40 -0.85 -6.68 -4.79
CA LYS A 40 0.27 -5.79 -4.47
C LYS A 40 -0.09 -4.76 -3.43
N HIS A 41 0.88 -4.46 -2.58
CA HIS A 41 0.90 -3.23 -1.79
C HIS A 41 1.16 -2.02 -2.71
N TRP A 42 0.83 -0.80 -2.27
CA TRP A 42 1.04 0.41 -3.09
C TRP A 42 2.52 0.65 -3.47
N THR A 43 3.46 0.06 -2.72
CA THR A 43 4.90 0.01 -3.04
C THR A 43 5.25 -0.88 -4.24
N GLY A 44 4.26 -1.49 -4.89
CA GLY A 44 4.44 -2.45 -5.99
C GLY A 44 4.92 -3.85 -5.56
N LYS A 45 5.21 -4.03 -4.27
CA LYS A 45 5.70 -5.29 -3.70
C LYS A 45 4.54 -6.23 -3.39
N ASN A 46 4.80 -7.53 -3.51
CA ASN A 46 3.74 -8.53 -3.44
C ASN A 46 3.23 -8.69 -2.01
N HIS A 47 1.90 -8.73 -1.88
CA HIS A 47 1.14 -9.19 -0.71
C HIS A 47 0.32 -10.41 -1.14
N PRO A 48 0.96 -11.54 -1.51
CA PRO A 48 0.30 -12.58 -2.29
C PRO A 48 -0.95 -13.13 -1.61
N LEU A 49 -2.01 -13.26 -2.42
CA LEU A 49 -3.18 -14.08 -2.15
C LEU A 49 -3.38 -15.01 -3.33
N ILE A 50 -3.72 -16.27 -3.08
CA ILE A 50 -4.13 -17.23 -4.11
C ILE A 50 -5.54 -17.72 -3.79
N GLY A 51 -6.40 -17.78 -4.80
CA GLY A 51 -7.75 -18.31 -4.69
C GLY A 51 -8.04 -19.33 -5.79
N VAL A 52 -8.55 -20.50 -5.40
CA VAL A 52 -8.87 -21.60 -6.32
C VAL A 52 -10.22 -22.19 -5.95
N VAL A 53 -11.05 -22.47 -6.96
CA VAL A 53 -12.23 -23.31 -6.81
C VAL A 53 -11.97 -24.65 -7.50
N ARG A 54 -12.29 -25.76 -6.84
CA ARG A 54 -12.18 -27.10 -7.40
C ARG A 54 -13.58 -27.63 -7.67
N VAL A 55 -13.84 -28.02 -8.91
CA VAL A 55 -15.16 -28.46 -9.39
C VAL A 55 -15.00 -29.84 -10.02
N ASP A 56 -15.67 -30.84 -9.46
CA ASP A 56 -15.63 -32.24 -9.91
C ASP A 56 -14.21 -32.77 -10.15
N GLY A 57 -13.29 -32.42 -9.26
CA GLY A 57 -11.90 -32.86 -9.37
C GLY A 57 -10.94 -31.89 -10.05
N LYS A 58 -11.43 -30.85 -10.72
CA LYS A 58 -10.62 -29.92 -11.52
C LYS A 58 -10.46 -28.57 -10.83
N SER A 59 -9.24 -28.10 -10.69
CA SER A 59 -8.91 -26.80 -10.08
C SER A 59 -9.00 -25.67 -11.09
N TYR A 60 -9.62 -24.55 -10.69
CA TYR A 60 -9.70 -23.30 -11.45
C TYR A 60 -9.24 -22.16 -10.56
N ARG A 61 -8.11 -21.53 -10.89
CA ARG A 61 -7.55 -20.39 -10.17
C ARG A 61 -8.29 -19.12 -10.55
N PHE A 62 -8.85 -18.43 -9.57
CA PHE A 62 -9.57 -17.16 -9.77
C PHE A 62 -8.83 -15.95 -9.20
N MET A 63 -7.82 -16.16 -8.33
CA MET A 63 -7.06 -15.07 -7.72
C MET A 63 -5.58 -15.41 -7.58
N GLY A 64 -4.75 -14.42 -7.86
CA GLY A 64 -3.30 -14.47 -7.72
C GLY A 64 -2.62 -15.38 -8.74
N LYS A 65 -1.30 -15.46 -8.61
CA LYS A 65 -0.44 -16.29 -9.47
C LYS A 65 0.50 -17.12 -8.61
N GLU A 66 0.61 -18.39 -8.95
CA GLU A 66 1.55 -19.31 -8.31
C GLU A 66 2.99 -18.89 -8.62
N ASN A 67 3.86 -18.87 -7.61
CA ASN A 67 5.28 -18.66 -7.82
C ASN A 67 5.86 -19.80 -8.64
N LEU A 68 6.79 -19.48 -9.55
CA LEU A 68 7.54 -20.51 -10.24
C LEU A 68 8.29 -21.38 -9.22
N PRO A 69 8.20 -22.72 -9.33
CA PRO A 69 8.91 -23.64 -8.45
C PRO A 69 10.39 -23.68 -8.78
N LEU A 70 11.11 -22.64 -8.39
CA LEU A 70 12.53 -22.49 -8.66
C LEU A 70 13.34 -22.97 -7.45
N TYR A 71 14.26 -23.91 -7.67
CA TYR A 71 15.28 -24.27 -6.69
C TYR A 71 16.67 -23.81 -7.17
N PRO A 72 17.52 -23.36 -6.24
CA PRO A 72 18.83 -22.85 -6.59
C PRO A 72 19.78 -23.98 -7.01
N ILE A 73 20.49 -23.76 -8.11
CA ILE A 73 21.72 -24.46 -8.49
C ILE A 73 22.93 -23.63 -8.05
N VAL A 74 22.77 -22.30 -8.09
CA VAL A 74 23.75 -21.30 -7.67
C VAL A 74 22.99 -20.21 -6.93
N ASP A 75 23.10 -20.17 -5.60
CA ASP A 75 22.32 -19.28 -4.74
C ASP A 75 22.70 -17.80 -4.89
N MET A 76 21.71 -16.90 -4.89
CA MET A 76 21.94 -15.48 -4.59
C MET A 76 22.31 -15.26 -3.11
N ALA A 77 22.92 -14.12 -2.80
CA ALA A 77 23.30 -13.76 -1.41
C ALA A 77 22.10 -13.68 -0.47
N SER A 78 20.89 -13.48 -1.02
CA SER A 78 19.63 -13.50 -0.30
C SER A 78 19.26 -14.87 0.31
N VAL A 79 19.88 -15.95 -0.17
CA VAL A 79 19.69 -17.33 0.33
C VAL A 79 20.88 -17.75 1.17
N GLU A 80 22.07 -17.70 0.59
CA GLU A 80 23.34 -18.04 1.24
C GLU A 80 24.46 -17.14 0.70
N ALA A 81 25.34 -16.69 1.60
CA ALA A 81 26.48 -15.87 1.21
C ALA A 81 27.44 -16.68 0.33
N TRP A 82 27.79 -16.12 -0.83
CA TRP A 82 28.72 -16.75 -1.78
C TRP A 82 29.94 -15.86 -2.05
N GLU A 83 31.06 -16.47 -2.45
CA GLU A 83 32.30 -15.73 -2.75
C GLU A 83 32.56 -15.66 -4.26
N GLY A 84 33.01 -14.48 -4.70
CA GLY A 84 33.40 -14.20 -6.08
C GLY A 84 34.72 -13.46 -6.16
N ASN A 85 35.37 -13.53 -7.31
CA ASN A 85 36.48 -12.64 -7.63
C ASN A 85 35.92 -11.34 -8.20
N TYR A 86 36.47 -10.19 -7.82
CA TYR A 86 36.10 -8.89 -8.37
C TYR A 86 37.30 -7.97 -8.62
N THR A 87 37.11 -7.00 -9.52
CA THR A 87 38.05 -5.91 -9.78
C THR A 87 37.29 -4.60 -9.99
N LEU A 88 37.91 -3.48 -9.61
CA LEU A 88 37.40 -2.12 -9.83
C LEU A 88 38.12 -1.42 -11.00
N LYS A 89 38.96 -2.17 -11.72
CA LYS A 89 39.71 -1.74 -12.90
C LYS A 89 39.33 -2.61 -14.08
N GLU A 90 39.21 -1.98 -15.23
CA GLU A 90 38.84 -2.66 -16.47
C GLU A 90 39.74 -3.88 -16.72
N PRO A 91 39.14 -5.09 -16.81
CA PRO A 91 39.91 -6.32 -16.98
C PRO A 91 40.32 -6.54 -18.44
N LYS A 92 41.20 -7.51 -18.66
CA LYS A 92 41.56 -7.95 -20.02
C LYS A 92 40.35 -8.56 -20.73
N LYS A 93 40.31 -8.46 -22.06
CA LYS A 93 39.29 -9.10 -22.91
C LYS A 93 39.18 -10.60 -22.59
N GLY A 94 37.95 -11.13 -22.60
CA GLY A 94 37.67 -12.52 -22.30
C GLY A 94 37.49 -12.82 -20.82
N TRP A 95 37.42 -11.80 -19.95
CA TRP A 95 37.21 -11.95 -18.50
C TRP A 95 35.94 -12.75 -18.17
N GLU A 96 34.93 -12.68 -19.04
CA GLU A 96 33.65 -13.37 -18.96
C GLU A 96 33.71 -14.87 -19.27
N LYS A 97 34.82 -15.38 -19.84
CA LYS A 97 34.94 -16.76 -20.34
C LYS A 97 35.47 -17.71 -19.26
N VAL A 98 35.11 -19.00 -19.34
CA VAL A 98 35.44 -20.04 -18.33
C VAL A 98 36.95 -20.18 -18.08
N ASP A 99 37.76 -20.10 -19.13
CA ASP A 99 39.21 -20.28 -19.14
C ASP A 99 40.01 -19.05 -18.69
N PHE A 100 39.33 -17.93 -18.42
CA PHE A 100 39.97 -16.74 -17.90
C PHE A 100 40.59 -16.97 -16.52
N ASN A 101 41.82 -16.48 -16.33
CA ASN A 101 42.52 -16.53 -15.07
C ASN A 101 42.37 -15.20 -14.31
N PRO A 102 41.58 -15.12 -13.22
CA PRO A 102 41.37 -13.89 -12.45
C PRO A 102 42.56 -13.55 -11.53
N LYS A 103 43.78 -14.00 -11.84
CA LYS A 103 44.97 -13.69 -11.03
C LYS A 103 45.14 -12.17 -10.90
N GLY A 104 45.18 -11.69 -9.65
CA GLY A 104 45.29 -10.27 -9.31
C GLY A 104 43.95 -9.58 -9.04
N TRP A 105 42.83 -10.30 -9.17
CA TRP A 105 41.53 -9.85 -8.67
C TRP A 105 41.42 -10.13 -7.18
N THR A 106 40.55 -9.36 -6.51
CA THR A 106 40.26 -9.50 -5.09
C THR A 106 39.13 -10.51 -4.90
N LYS A 107 39.11 -11.26 -3.80
CA LYS A 107 37.94 -12.06 -3.42
C LYS A 107 37.03 -11.26 -2.51
N GLY A 108 35.73 -11.35 -2.74
CA GLY A 108 34.70 -10.72 -1.92
C GLY A 108 33.48 -11.61 -1.76
N LYS A 109 32.73 -11.39 -0.68
CA LYS A 109 31.42 -12.01 -0.47
C LYS A 109 30.34 -11.19 -1.16
N ALA A 110 29.41 -11.86 -1.81
CA ALA A 110 28.20 -11.23 -2.31
C ALA A 110 27.22 -10.91 -1.16
N ALA A 111 26.28 -9.99 -1.34
CA ALA A 111 26.13 -9.13 -2.51
C ALA A 111 27.24 -8.06 -2.58
N PHE A 112 27.48 -7.51 -3.77
CA PHE A 112 28.44 -6.42 -3.98
C PHE A 112 27.67 -5.12 -4.13
N GLY A 113 27.94 -4.12 -3.31
CA GLY A 113 27.14 -2.89 -3.34
C GLY A 113 27.67 -1.73 -2.53
N THR A 114 26.97 -0.60 -2.58
CA THR A 114 27.19 0.52 -1.67
C THR A 114 26.70 0.18 -0.26
N PRO A 115 27.09 0.96 0.78
CA PRO A 115 26.47 0.86 2.09
C PRO A 115 24.94 0.86 2.00
N GLU A 116 24.28 0.20 2.96
CA GLU A 116 22.80 0.08 3.07
C GLU A 116 22.12 -0.89 2.10
N MET A 117 22.84 -1.46 1.14
CA MET A 117 22.29 -2.47 0.23
C MET A 117 21.98 -3.81 0.94
N LEU A 118 20.93 -4.47 0.48
CA LEU A 118 20.47 -5.75 1.05
C LEU A 118 21.54 -6.85 0.89
N PHE A 119 21.70 -7.68 1.92
CA PHE A 119 22.63 -8.81 1.93
C PHE A 119 24.08 -8.45 1.54
N LEU A 120 24.49 -7.20 1.78
CA LEU A 120 25.81 -6.70 1.40
C LEU A 120 26.92 -7.52 2.08
N GLY A 121 27.77 -8.14 1.26
CA GLY A 121 28.97 -8.85 1.71
C GLY A 121 30.26 -8.11 1.38
N THR A 122 30.29 -7.34 0.29
CA THR A 122 31.45 -6.57 -0.16
C THR A 122 31.04 -5.17 -0.58
N GLU A 123 31.58 -4.18 0.11
CA GLU A 123 31.33 -2.78 -0.22
C GLU A 123 32.13 -2.34 -1.46
N TRP A 124 31.49 -1.55 -2.32
CA TRP A 124 32.12 -0.86 -3.44
C TRP A 124 31.42 0.49 -3.69
N THR A 125 32.23 1.54 -3.92
CA THR A 125 31.77 2.92 -4.14
C THR A 125 32.39 3.57 -5.39
N THR A 126 33.15 2.80 -6.18
CA THR A 126 33.75 3.30 -7.43
C THR A 126 32.76 3.28 -8.59
N LYS A 127 33.12 3.90 -9.70
CA LYS A 127 32.27 3.93 -10.90
C LYS A 127 32.01 2.55 -11.51
N ASP A 128 32.99 1.67 -11.47
CA ASP A 128 32.95 0.41 -12.20
C ASP A 128 33.31 -0.76 -11.28
N ILE A 129 32.61 -1.89 -11.45
CA ILE A 129 32.94 -3.18 -10.84
C ILE A 129 32.72 -4.31 -11.83
N TRP A 130 33.66 -5.26 -11.84
CA TRP A 130 33.51 -6.55 -12.53
C TRP A 130 33.55 -7.65 -11.48
N VAL A 131 32.54 -8.52 -11.48
CA VAL A 131 32.39 -9.64 -10.54
C VAL A 131 32.35 -10.94 -11.31
N ARG A 132 32.98 -12.00 -10.78
CA ARG A 132 33.09 -13.30 -11.42
C ARG A 132 32.97 -14.42 -10.39
N ARG A 133 31.95 -15.26 -10.54
CA ARG A 133 31.69 -16.43 -9.71
C ARG A 133 31.93 -17.69 -10.52
N GLU A 134 32.88 -18.50 -10.07
CA GLU A 134 33.08 -19.86 -10.59
C GLU A 134 32.24 -20.82 -9.76
N PHE A 135 31.65 -21.83 -10.41
CA PHE A 135 30.88 -22.87 -9.74
C PHE A 135 31.01 -24.18 -10.51
N ASP A 136 30.90 -25.30 -9.79
CA ASP A 136 30.88 -26.63 -10.38
C ASP A 136 29.45 -27.15 -10.47
N LEU A 137 29.06 -27.58 -11.66
CA LEU A 137 27.75 -28.16 -11.92
C LEU A 137 27.84 -29.69 -11.84
N ASN A 138 27.03 -30.31 -10.98
CA ASN A 138 27.06 -31.75 -10.76
C ASN A 138 26.01 -32.53 -11.58
N GLN A 139 25.25 -31.84 -12.44
CA GLN A 139 24.15 -32.41 -13.22
C GLN A 139 24.13 -31.87 -14.66
N ASP A 140 23.54 -32.63 -15.58
CA ASP A 140 23.20 -32.12 -16.91
C ASP A 140 21.88 -31.35 -16.84
N LEU A 141 21.86 -30.14 -17.38
CA LEU A 141 20.71 -29.23 -17.39
C LEU A 141 20.07 -29.10 -18.78
N SER A 142 20.49 -29.91 -19.76
CA SER A 142 20.06 -29.77 -21.16
C SER A 142 18.54 -29.84 -21.32
N ASP A 143 17.87 -30.70 -20.56
CA ASP A 143 16.41 -30.91 -20.59
C ASP A 143 15.65 -30.13 -19.51
N ALA A 144 16.33 -29.29 -18.73
CA ALA A 144 15.73 -28.51 -17.66
C ALA A 144 15.34 -27.09 -18.14
N ASP A 145 14.30 -26.52 -17.52
CA ASP A 145 14.03 -25.09 -17.64
C ASP A 145 14.92 -24.35 -16.62
N VAL A 146 15.90 -23.61 -17.11
CA VAL A 146 16.92 -22.93 -16.29
C VAL A 146 16.64 -21.44 -16.26
N PHE A 147 16.64 -20.85 -15.07
CA PHE A 147 16.35 -19.45 -14.84
C PHE A 147 17.57 -18.75 -14.24
N LEU A 148 17.87 -17.56 -14.76
CA LEU A 148 18.75 -16.60 -14.14
C LEU A 148 17.95 -15.73 -13.18
N LYS A 149 18.43 -15.59 -11.95
CA LYS A 149 17.96 -14.56 -11.03
C LYS A 149 19.05 -13.55 -10.78
N TYR A 150 18.76 -12.26 -10.86
CA TYR A 150 19.77 -11.22 -10.64
C TYR A 150 19.18 -9.92 -10.11
N SER A 151 20.02 -9.14 -9.45
CA SER A 151 19.74 -7.77 -9.02
C SER A 151 20.90 -6.89 -9.42
N HIS A 152 20.59 -5.69 -9.89
CA HIS A 152 21.62 -4.72 -10.25
C HIS A 152 21.16 -3.28 -10.03
N ASP A 153 22.15 -2.39 -9.99
CA ASP A 153 21.97 -0.96 -10.10
C ASP A 153 22.52 -0.45 -11.45
N ASP A 154 22.02 0.70 -11.90
CA ASP A 154 22.47 1.41 -13.11
C ASP A 154 22.73 0.52 -14.36
N THR A 155 23.86 0.73 -15.05
CA THR A 155 24.19 0.00 -16.28
C THR A 155 24.86 -1.32 -15.97
N PHE A 156 24.24 -2.41 -16.42
CA PHE A 156 24.60 -3.76 -16.04
C PHE A 156 24.74 -4.68 -17.25
N GLU A 157 25.74 -5.54 -17.21
CA GLU A 157 25.93 -6.62 -18.16
C GLU A 157 26.20 -7.92 -17.40
N LEU A 158 25.52 -9.01 -17.78
CA LEU A 158 25.73 -10.34 -17.18
C LEU A 158 26.04 -11.36 -18.28
N TYR A 159 26.97 -12.24 -17.96
CA TYR A 159 27.49 -13.26 -18.85
C TYR A 159 27.48 -14.63 -18.16
N ILE A 160 27.14 -15.67 -18.91
CA ILE A 160 27.28 -17.07 -18.50
C ILE A 160 28.20 -17.76 -19.49
N ASN A 161 29.32 -18.32 -19.01
CA ASN A 161 30.33 -18.97 -19.84
C ASN A 161 30.76 -18.15 -21.08
N GLY A 162 30.81 -16.82 -20.91
CA GLY A 162 31.18 -15.84 -21.93
C GLY A 162 30.09 -15.46 -22.95
N LYS A 163 28.87 -15.97 -22.80
CA LYS A 163 27.68 -15.49 -23.55
C LYS A 163 26.98 -14.39 -22.76
N GLN A 164 26.80 -13.22 -23.37
CA GLN A 164 26.03 -12.13 -22.76
C GLN A 164 24.55 -12.53 -22.69
N VAL A 165 23.97 -12.45 -21.50
CA VAL A 165 22.58 -12.82 -21.23
C VAL A 165 21.73 -11.64 -20.79
N VAL A 166 22.34 -10.63 -20.18
CA VAL A 166 21.69 -9.38 -19.77
C VAL A 166 22.55 -8.21 -20.23
N LYS A 167 21.88 -7.17 -20.72
CA LYS A 167 22.47 -5.85 -20.98
C LYS A 167 21.39 -4.79 -20.76
N THR A 168 21.61 -3.90 -19.80
CA THR A 168 20.62 -2.89 -19.39
C THR A 168 21.05 -1.47 -19.77
N GLY A 169 20.09 -0.54 -19.67
CA GLY A 169 20.31 0.89 -19.86
C GLY A 169 20.83 1.58 -18.60
N TYR A 170 20.22 2.72 -18.25
CA TYR A 170 20.40 3.38 -16.96
C TYR A 170 19.15 3.12 -16.13
N GLU A 171 19.12 1.98 -15.44
CA GLU A 171 17.96 1.46 -14.74
C GLU A 171 18.42 0.50 -13.63
N TRP A 172 17.60 0.27 -12.61
CA TRP A 172 17.91 -0.68 -11.55
C TRP A 172 16.75 -1.63 -11.33
N HIS A 173 17.06 -2.90 -11.06
CA HIS A 173 16.05 -3.92 -10.83
C HIS A 173 16.53 -4.89 -9.75
N ASN A 174 15.60 -5.30 -8.88
CA ASN A 174 15.87 -6.27 -7.83
C ASN A 174 15.12 -7.57 -8.09
N ASN A 175 15.79 -8.70 -7.90
CA ASN A 175 15.23 -10.05 -8.00
C ASN A 175 14.58 -10.35 -9.37
N VAL A 176 15.16 -9.85 -10.46
CA VAL A 176 14.71 -10.19 -11.81
C VAL A 176 14.85 -11.70 -12.02
N VAL A 177 13.81 -12.34 -12.54
CA VAL A 177 13.82 -13.76 -12.91
C VAL A 177 13.62 -13.84 -14.43
N ALA A 178 14.57 -14.47 -15.13
CA ALA A 178 14.53 -14.62 -16.57
C ALA A 178 14.91 -16.05 -16.98
N GLU A 179 14.11 -16.67 -17.84
CA GLU A 179 14.45 -17.98 -18.41
C GLU A 179 15.66 -17.86 -19.36
N LEU A 180 16.61 -18.79 -19.24
CA LEU A 180 17.77 -18.84 -20.11
C LEU A 180 17.40 -19.37 -21.49
N LYS A 181 17.78 -18.61 -22.52
CA LYS A 181 17.72 -19.08 -23.91
C LYS A 181 18.54 -20.36 -24.10
N ASP A 182 18.06 -21.25 -24.98
CA ASP A 182 18.72 -22.51 -25.29
C ASP A 182 20.19 -22.37 -25.67
N GLU A 183 20.56 -21.30 -26.38
CA GLU A 183 21.95 -21.06 -26.79
C GLU A 183 22.90 -20.85 -25.60
N VAL A 184 22.40 -20.32 -24.49
CA VAL A 184 23.13 -20.11 -23.24
C VAL A 184 23.10 -21.39 -22.43
N LYS A 185 21.93 -22.03 -22.31
CA LYS A 185 21.74 -23.30 -21.59
C LYS A 185 22.70 -24.37 -22.09
N LYS A 186 22.89 -24.49 -23.41
CA LYS A 186 23.87 -25.40 -24.05
C LYS A 186 25.33 -25.17 -23.66
N THR A 187 25.65 -24.00 -23.10
CA THR A 187 27.01 -23.72 -22.58
C THR A 187 27.22 -24.24 -21.17
N LEU A 188 26.15 -24.46 -20.39
CA LEU A 188 26.23 -25.04 -19.06
C LEU A 188 26.53 -26.54 -19.19
N LYS A 189 27.61 -27.00 -18.58
CA LYS A 189 28.06 -28.39 -18.67
C LYS A 189 28.44 -28.92 -17.30
N PRO A 190 28.35 -30.24 -17.04
CA PRO A 190 28.92 -30.83 -15.84
C PRO A 190 30.39 -30.41 -15.65
N GLY A 191 30.75 -30.03 -14.42
CA GLY A 191 32.04 -29.44 -14.06
C GLY A 191 32.04 -27.91 -14.03
N LYS A 192 33.21 -27.31 -14.32
CA LYS A 192 33.46 -25.88 -14.11
C LYS A 192 32.66 -24.98 -15.05
N ASN A 193 31.93 -24.03 -14.49
CA ASN A 193 31.22 -22.97 -15.18
C ASN A 193 31.51 -21.60 -14.53
N VAL A 194 31.08 -20.52 -15.19
CA VAL A 194 31.23 -19.16 -14.68
C VAL A 194 30.00 -18.30 -14.95
N ILE A 195 29.61 -17.50 -13.95
CA ILE A 195 28.77 -16.31 -14.12
C ILE A 195 29.65 -15.09 -13.88
N ALA A 196 29.58 -14.11 -14.79
CA ALA A 196 30.37 -12.89 -14.70
C ALA A 196 29.46 -11.67 -14.94
N ALA A 197 29.68 -10.59 -14.21
CA ALA A 197 28.89 -9.38 -14.32
C ALA A 197 29.77 -8.13 -14.33
N TYR A 198 29.35 -7.12 -15.08
CA TYR A 198 29.88 -5.77 -15.07
C TYR A 198 28.76 -4.83 -14.64
N CYS A 199 29.06 -3.92 -13.71
CA CYS A 199 28.15 -2.88 -13.29
C CYS A 199 28.88 -1.53 -13.31
N LYS A 200 28.19 -0.52 -13.84
CA LYS A 200 28.65 0.85 -13.89
C LYS A 200 27.72 1.74 -13.09
N ASN A 201 28.13 2.06 -11.86
CA ASN A 201 27.47 3.03 -11.02
C ASN A 201 27.83 4.46 -11.48
N LYS A 202 26.81 5.25 -11.79
CA LYS A 202 26.91 6.68 -12.12
C LYS A 202 26.68 7.56 -10.90
N THR A 203 25.55 7.37 -10.21
CA THR A 203 25.09 8.22 -9.11
C THR A 203 24.16 7.45 -8.19
N GLY A 204 24.42 7.50 -6.88
CA GLY A 204 23.57 6.85 -5.89
C GLY A 204 24.08 5.45 -5.53
N GLY A 205 23.14 4.52 -5.44
CA GLY A 205 23.41 3.14 -5.05
C GLY A 205 24.30 2.40 -6.04
N GLY A 206 24.89 1.31 -5.56
CA GLY A 206 25.48 0.30 -6.42
C GLY A 206 25.05 -1.06 -5.93
N TYR A 207 24.63 -1.95 -6.83
CA TYR A 207 24.25 -3.31 -6.46
C TYR A 207 24.57 -4.33 -7.56
N VAL A 208 25.08 -5.50 -7.16
CA VAL A 208 25.30 -6.67 -8.01
C VAL A 208 25.10 -7.94 -7.18
N ASP A 209 24.11 -8.74 -7.55
CA ASP A 209 23.95 -10.12 -7.09
C ASP A 209 23.28 -10.97 -8.17
N PHE A 210 23.60 -12.26 -8.21
CA PHE A 210 23.08 -13.17 -9.22
C PHE A 210 23.17 -14.63 -8.81
N GLY A 211 22.27 -15.44 -9.36
CA GLY A 211 22.18 -16.87 -9.16
C GLY A 211 21.51 -17.60 -10.31
N LEU A 212 21.63 -18.93 -10.33
CA LEU A 212 21.00 -19.82 -11.29
C LEU A 212 20.05 -20.77 -10.59
N TYR A 213 18.89 -20.96 -11.19
CA TYR A 213 17.79 -21.72 -10.64
C TYR A 213 17.24 -22.67 -11.71
N VAL A 214 16.61 -23.74 -11.29
CA VAL A 214 15.93 -24.68 -12.17
C VAL A 214 14.48 -24.81 -11.74
N LYS A 215 13.56 -24.91 -12.71
CA LYS A 215 12.16 -25.19 -12.43
C LYS A 215 11.97 -26.64 -12.01
N GLU A 216 11.24 -26.87 -10.94
CA GLU A 216 10.80 -28.20 -10.55
C GLU A 216 9.62 -28.63 -11.43
N PRO A 217 9.75 -29.71 -12.22
CA PRO A 217 8.75 -30.09 -13.23
C PRO A 217 7.39 -30.52 -12.64
N ASP A 218 7.34 -30.99 -11.39
CA ASP A 218 6.14 -31.57 -10.76
C ASP A 218 5.52 -30.68 -9.67
N LYS A 219 5.76 -29.36 -9.72
CA LYS A 219 5.30 -28.40 -8.71
C LYS A 219 4.49 -27.25 -9.31
N THR A 220 3.57 -27.57 -10.21
CA THR A 220 2.57 -26.62 -10.68
C THR A 220 1.19 -27.24 -10.52
N PHE A 221 0.32 -26.60 -9.73
CA PHE A 221 -0.91 -27.22 -9.25
C PHE A 221 -2.16 -26.48 -9.70
N PHE A 222 -2.05 -25.18 -9.97
CA PHE A 222 -3.18 -24.28 -10.25
C PHE A 222 -3.01 -23.57 -11.60
N ASP A 223 -2.73 -24.34 -12.65
CA ASP A 223 -2.46 -23.84 -14.01
C ASP A 223 -3.70 -23.43 -14.80
N GLN A 224 -4.85 -24.02 -14.48
CA GLN A 224 -6.10 -23.70 -15.14
C GLN A 224 -6.76 -22.52 -14.41
N GLU A 225 -7.11 -21.49 -15.18
CA GLU A 225 -7.76 -20.28 -14.68
C GLU A 225 -9.30 -20.42 -14.78
N ALA A 226 -10.01 -19.78 -13.84
CA ALA A 226 -11.43 -19.52 -14.01
C ALA A 226 -11.61 -18.32 -14.95
N GLU A 227 -12.63 -18.32 -15.81
CA GLU A 227 -12.88 -17.18 -16.70
C GLU A 227 -13.47 -16.02 -15.89
N GLN A 228 -12.79 -14.88 -15.81
CA GLN A 228 -13.34 -13.69 -15.16
C GLN A 228 -14.41 -13.04 -16.04
N VAL A 229 -15.64 -12.97 -15.52
CA VAL A 229 -16.81 -12.40 -16.21
C VAL A 229 -16.95 -10.90 -15.95
N SER A 230 -16.69 -10.48 -14.72
CA SER A 230 -16.81 -9.07 -14.33
C SER A 230 -15.95 -8.73 -13.13
N ALA A 231 -15.55 -7.45 -13.05
CA ALA A 231 -14.93 -6.84 -11.88
C ALA A 231 -15.62 -5.49 -11.62
N MET A 232 -15.99 -5.22 -10.37
CA MET A 232 -16.69 -3.99 -10.00
C MET A 232 -16.19 -3.47 -8.66
N VAL A 233 -15.94 -2.16 -8.58
CA VAL A 233 -15.61 -1.47 -7.33
C VAL A 233 -16.83 -0.70 -6.84
N LEU A 234 -17.19 -0.95 -5.59
CA LEU A 234 -18.12 -0.17 -4.78
C LEU A 234 -17.36 0.49 -3.62
N PRO A 235 -17.96 1.48 -2.93
CA PRO A 235 -17.29 2.20 -1.85
C PRO A 235 -16.69 1.30 -0.78
N THR A 236 -17.36 0.25 -0.32
CA THR A 236 -16.83 -0.66 0.71
C THR A 236 -16.50 -2.06 0.19
N GLN A 237 -16.87 -2.37 -1.05
CA GLN A 237 -16.75 -3.70 -1.64
C GLN A 237 -16.01 -3.71 -2.99
N THR A 238 -15.34 -4.82 -3.31
CA THR A 238 -14.96 -5.15 -4.68
C THR A 238 -15.48 -6.53 -5.02
N LEU A 239 -16.16 -6.61 -6.15
CA LEU A 239 -16.92 -7.77 -6.57
C LEU A 239 -16.33 -8.32 -7.87
N TYR A 240 -16.10 -9.62 -7.87
CA TYR A 240 -15.71 -10.37 -9.04
C TYR A 240 -16.70 -11.49 -9.29
N ALA A 241 -16.93 -11.81 -10.56
CA ALA A 241 -17.68 -12.99 -10.97
C ALA A 241 -16.82 -13.81 -11.93
N PHE A 242 -16.85 -15.12 -11.79
CA PHE A 242 -16.06 -16.06 -12.56
C PHE A 242 -16.90 -17.25 -13.04
N GLU A 243 -16.48 -17.85 -14.15
CA GLU A 243 -16.94 -19.17 -14.59
C GLU A 243 -15.84 -20.21 -14.40
N ALA A 244 -16.15 -21.29 -13.69
CA ALA A 244 -15.22 -22.37 -13.39
C ALA A 244 -15.83 -23.70 -13.86
N GLY A 245 -15.75 -23.96 -15.16
CA GLY A 245 -16.43 -25.09 -15.77
C GLY A 245 -17.96 -24.94 -15.66
N PRO A 246 -18.69 -25.88 -15.01
CA PRO A 246 -20.15 -25.85 -14.96
C PRO A 246 -20.74 -24.96 -13.84
N VAL A 247 -19.90 -24.24 -13.07
CA VAL A 247 -20.38 -23.38 -11.97
C VAL A 247 -19.98 -21.92 -12.17
N GLN A 248 -20.79 -21.01 -11.63
CA GLN A 248 -20.45 -19.61 -11.42
C GLN A 248 -19.90 -19.45 -10.01
N LEU A 249 -18.83 -18.68 -9.87
CA LEU A 249 -18.23 -18.27 -8.60
C LEU A 249 -18.26 -16.74 -8.51
N ASP A 250 -18.94 -16.20 -7.49
CA ASP A 250 -18.88 -14.79 -7.14
C ASP A 250 -17.95 -14.62 -5.92
N VAL A 251 -17.03 -13.65 -5.98
CA VAL A 251 -16.10 -13.32 -4.90
C VAL A 251 -16.26 -11.85 -4.52
N THR A 252 -16.50 -11.58 -3.24
CA THR A 252 -16.65 -10.22 -2.71
C THR A 252 -15.60 -9.94 -1.64
N PHE A 253 -14.78 -8.93 -1.89
CA PHE A 253 -13.86 -8.36 -0.92
C PHE A 253 -14.55 -7.20 -0.21
N THR A 254 -14.70 -7.27 1.11
CA THR A 254 -15.37 -6.22 1.90
C THR A 254 -14.41 -5.61 2.92
N ALA A 255 -14.22 -4.30 2.85
CA ALA A 255 -13.53 -3.50 3.85
C ALA A 255 -14.54 -2.50 4.47
N PRO A 256 -15.01 -2.72 5.70
CA PRO A 256 -16.12 -1.97 6.28
C PRO A 256 -15.68 -0.59 6.81
N LEU A 257 -15.10 0.24 5.95
CA LEU A 257 -14.64 1.60 6.25
C LEU A 257 -15.82 2.59 6.34
N LEU A 258 -16.77 2.30 7.22
CA LEU A 258 -17.98 3.09 7.44
C LEU A 258 -17.69 4.21 8.45
N CYS A 259 -17.59 5.46 7.96
CA CYS A 259 -17.16 6.59 8.78
C CYS A 259 -18.16 6.97 9.90
N ASP A 260 -19.41 6.53 9.86
CA ASP A 260 -20.41 6.75 10.92
C ASP A 260 -20.11 5.93 12.19
N ASP A 261 -19.21 4.95 12.12
CA ASP A 261 -18.83 4.07 13.22
C ASP A 261 -17.30 3.94 13.30
N LEU A 262 -16.67 4.81 14.10
CA LEU A 262 -15.21 4.89 14.21
C LEU A 262 -14.56 3.58 14.66
N TYR A 263 -15.26 2.77 15.47
CA TYR A 263 -14.72 1.48 15.90
C TYR A 263 -14.68 0.50 14.75
N LEU A 264 -15.79 0.39 14.00
CA LEU A 264 -15.85 -0.47 12.82
C LEU A 264 -14.90 0.01 11.71
N MET A 265 -14.81 1.32 11.49
CA MET A 265 -13.87 1.90 10.51
C MET A 265 -12.41 1.59 10.86
N ALA A 266 -12.05 1.62 12.15
CA ALA A 266 -10.68 1.35 12.59
C ALA A 266 -10.38 -0.15 12.80
N ARG A 267 -11.38 -1.03 12.72
CA ARG A 267 -11.22 -2.48 12.85
C ARG A 267 -10.28 -2.99 11.74
N PRO A 268 -9.22 -3.75 12.08
CA PRO A 268 -8.23 -4.17 11.09
C PRO A 268 -8.62 -5.49 10.42
N VAL A 269 -9.91 -5.72 10.19
CA VAL A 269 -10.47 -6.99 9.70
C VAL A 269 -11.30 -6.74 8.44
N ASN A 270 -10.94 -7.42 7.37
CA ASN A 270 -11.63 -7.43 6.09
C ASN A 270 -12.21 -8.84 5.85
N TYR A 271 -13.19 -8.94 4.96
CA TYR A 271 -13.85 -10.20 4.61
C TYR A 271 -13.57 -10.57 3.15
N ILE A 272 -13.31 -11.85 2.90
CA ILE A 272 -13.30 -12.44 1.56
C ILE A 272 -14.43 -13.45 1.53
N SER A 273 -15.53 -13.08 0.88
CA SER A 273 -16.73 -13.90 0.75
C SER A 273 -16.78 -14.54 -0.62
N TYR A 274 -17.23 -15.79 -0.70
CA TYR A 274 -17.43 -16.51 -1.96
C TYR A 274 -18.81 -17.17 -1.99
N GLU A 275 -19.41 -17.19 -3.17
CA GLU A 275 -20.70 -17.82 -3.43
C GLU A 275 -20.62 -18.62 -4.74
N VAL A 276 -21.13 -19.86 -4.74
CA VAL A 276 -21.08 -20.76 -5.89
C VAL A 276 -22.48 -21.26 -6.22
N VAL A 277 -22.80 -21.34 -7.51
CA VAL A 277 -24.04 -21.92 -8.04
C VAL A 277 -23.79 -22.69 -9.34
N SER A 278 -24.51 -23.78 -9.55
CA SER A 278 -24.48 -24.51 -10.83
C SER A 278 -25.11 -23.68 -11.95
N LYS A 279 -24.46 -23.67 -13.10
CA LYS A 279 -24.97 -23.04 -14.34
C LYS A 279 -25.73 -24.00 -15.24
N ASP A 280 -25.53 -25.31 -15.09
CA ASP A 280 -26.15 -26.34 -15.94
C ASP A 280 -27.32 -27.06 -15.26
N GLY A 281 -27.61 -26.72 -14.00
CA GLY A 281 -28.68 -27.32 -13.19
C GLY A 281 -28.32 -28.67 -12.57
N GLN A 282 -27.10 -29.19 -12.79
CA GLN A 282 -26.60 -30.42 -12.17
C GLN A 282 -25.95 -30.13 -10.81
N GLN A 283 -25.72 -31.20 -10.05
CA GLN A 283 -25.03 -31.15 -8.75
C GLN A 283 -23.54 -31.38 -8.94
N HIS A 284 -22.70 -30.43 -8.53
CA HIS A 284 -21.25 -30.51 -8.66
C HIS A 284 -20.56 -30.60 -7.32
N ASP A 285 -19.48 -31.38 -7.25
CA ASP A 285 -18.58 -31.41 -6.10
C ASP A 285 -17.73 -30.13 -6.08
N VAL A 286 -17.88 -29.29 -5.05
CA VAL A 286 -17.20 -27.99 -5.01
C VAL A 286 -16.39 -27.81 -3.72
N GLN A 287 -15.12 -27.45 -3.88
CA GLN A 287 -14.25 -27.01 -2.80
C GLN A 287 -13.59 -25.67 -3.12
N VAL A 288 -13.30 -24.88 -2.09
CA VAL A 288 -12.63 -23.58 -2.21
C VAL A 288 -11.30 -23.61 -1.46
N TYR A 289 -10.29 -22.94 -2.02
CA TYR A 289 -8.97 -22.76 -1.44
C TYR A 289 -8.59 -21.29 -1.45
N ILE A 290 -8.08 -20.80 -0.32
CA ILE A 290 -7.54 -19.44 -0.18
C ILE A 290 -6.19 -19.54 0.54
N GLU A 291 -5.16 -18.88 0.01
CA GLU A 291 -3.83 -18.87 0.59
C GLU A 291 -3.27 -17.46 0.68
N ALA A 292 -2.53 -17.21 1.76
CA ALA A 292 -1.62 -16.07 1.90
C ALA A 292 -0.19 -16.56 2.16
N THR A 293 0.77 -15.63 2.15
CA THR A 293 2.17 -15.90 2.52
C THR A 293 2.63 -14.93 3.61
N PRO A 294 3.73 -15.21 4.35
CA PRO A 294 4.27 -14.27 5.33
C PRO A 294 4.79 -12.95 4.74
N GLN A 295 4.79 -12.80 3.40
CA GLN A 295 5.16 -11.54 2.75
C GLN A 295 4.28 -10.36 3.16
N TRP A 296 3.06 -10.63 3.65
CA TRP A 296 2.17 -9.63 4.26
C TRP A 296 2.71 -8.99 5.53
N ALA A 297 3.72 -9.59 6.18
CA ALA A 297 4.23 -9.16 7.47
C ALA A 297 5.71 -8.77 7.44
N VAL A 298 6.26 -8.44 6.27
CA VAL A 298 7.67 -8.04 6.12
C VAL A 298 7.84 -6.83 5.20
N ASN A 299 8.87 -6.03 5.49
CA ASN A 299 9.36 -5.02 4.57
C ASN A 299 10.18 -5.64 3.43
N GLU A 300 10.93 -6.70 3.70
CA GLU A 300 11.72 -7.42 2.69
C GLU A 300 11.69 -8.93 2.91
N THR A 301 11.74 -9.72 1.84
CA THR A 301 11.57 -11.19 1.91
C THR A 301 12.72 -11.90 2.64
N GLY A 302 13.84 -11.23 2.84
CA GLY A 302 14.97 -11.74 3.64
C GLY A 302 14.76 -11.71 5.15
N GLN A 303 13.73 -11.01 5.64
CA GLN A 303 13.48 -10.93 7.08
C GLN A 303 12.97 -12.28 7.59
N PRO A 304 13.60 -12.87 8.61
CA PRO A 304 13.11 -14.12 9.20
C PRO A 304 11.71 -13.95 9.77
N VAL A 305 10.82 -14.88 9.48
CA VAL A 305 9.44 -14.90 9.94
C VAL A 305 9.16 -16.08 10.87
N VAL A 306 8.15 -15.92 11.72
CA VAL A 306 7.54 -16.99 12.51
C VAL A 306 6.08 -17.09 12.10
N CYS A 307 5.63 -18.33 11.88
CA CYS A 307 4.24 -18.63 11.57
C CYS A 307 3.64 -19.52 12.67
N GLU A 308 2.37 -19.30 12.99
CA GLU A 308 1.67 -19.99 14.06
C GLU A 308 0.23 -20.31 13.64
N ARG A 309 -0.19 -21.55 13.86
CA ARG A 309 -1.60 -21.96 13.78
C ARG A 309 -2.14 -22.06 15.20
N LEU A 310 -3.26 -21.41 15.48
CA LEU A 310 -3.93 -21.49 16.77
C LEU A 310 -5.44 -21.54 16.60
N GLU A 311 -6.12 -22.14 17.57
CA GLU A 311 -7.58 -22.21 17.63
C GLU A 311 -8.07 -21.48 18.87
N LYS A 312 -9.01 -20.55 18.68
CA LYS A 312 -9.56 -19.70 19.75
C LYS A 312 -10.93 -19.19 19.33
N ASN A 313 -11.87 -19.10 20.27
CA ASN A 313 -13.22 -18.56 20.03
C ASN A 313 -14.00 -19.25 18.87
N GLY A 314 -13.76 -20.55 18.63
CA GLY A 314 -14.40 -21.27 17.51
C GLY A 314 -13.84 -20.93 16.13
N GLN A 315 -12.69 -20.25 16.08
CA GLN A 315 -11.97 -19.88 14.86
C GLN A 315 -10.58 -20.49 14.87
N THR A 316 -10.08 -20.78 13.67
CA THR A 316 -8.68 -21.15 13.42
C THR A 316 -7.97 -19.96 12.79
N PHE A 317 -6.81 -19.61 13.33
CA PHE A 317 -5.99 -18.49 12.88
C PHE A 317 -4.68 -19.03 12.31
N LEU A 318 -4.32 -18.55 11.12
CA LEU A 318 -2.97 -18.66 10.60
C LEU A 318 -2.31 -17.30 10.72
N LYS A 319 -1.30 -17.23 11.58
CA LYS A 319 -0.62 -16.00 11.98
C LYS A 319 0.80 -15.99 11.41
N ALA A 320 1.26 -14.87 10.90
CA ALA A 320 2.65 -14.65 10.48
C ALA A 320 3.17 -13.28 10.92
N GLY A 321 4.44 -13.21 11.32
CA GLY A 321 5.13 -11.97 11.66
C GLY A 321 6.64 -12.13 11.56
N THR A 322 7.39 -11.02 11.50
CA THR A 322 8.86 -11.11 11.63
C THR A 322 9.25 -11.66 12.99
N LYS A 323 10.41 -12.32 13.06
CA LYS A 323 10.99 -12.74 14.34
C LYS A 323 11.49 -11.57 15.18
N GLU A 324 12.00 -10.53 14.52
CA GLU A 324 12.64 -9.38 15.18
C GLU A 324 11.64 -8.43 15.83
N GLN A 325 10.47 -8.23 15.22
CA GLN A 325 9.43 -7.31 15.71
C GLN A 325 9.99 -5.90 16.04
N PRO A 326 10.63 -5.19 15.08
CA PRO A 326 11.22 -3.87 15.28
C PRO A 326 10.14 -2.77 15.33
N VAL A 327 9.27 -2.82 16.35
CA VAL A 327 8.09 -1.96 16.51
C VAL A 327 8.47 -0.47 16.38
N LEU A 328 7.92 0.19 15.35
CA LEU A 328 8.13 1.62 15.06
C LEU A 328 9.61 2.01 14.85
N ALA A 329 10.49 1.07 14.48
CA ALA A 329 11.90 1.37 14.28
C ALA A 329 12.19 2.01 12.92
N LYS A 330 11.40 1.65 11.90
CA LYS A 330 11.54 2.16 10.52
C LYS A 330 10.51 3.25 10.24
N ARG A 331 10.91 4.21 9.40
CA ARG A 331 10.07 5.32 8.94
C ARG A 331 10.46 5.74 7.54
N GLY A 332 9.53 6.33 6.82
CA GLY A 332 9.77 6.85 5.48
C GLY A 332 8.95 6.18 4.41
N ASP A 333 9.39 6.48 3.20
CA ASP A 333 8.72 6.11 1.97
C ASP A 333 9.14 4.73 1.48
N ASP A 334 8.35 4.14 0.59
CA ASP A 334 8.56 2.80 0.02
C ASP A 334 8.74 1.67 1.07
N LEU A 335 8.18 1.86 2.27
CA LEU A 335 8.22 0.89 3.37
C LEU A 335 6.88 0.16 3.55
N ARG A 336 6.97 -1.13 3.86
CA ARG A 336 5.89 -1.95 4.41
C ARG A 336 6.13 -2.24 5.89
N ILE A 337 5.08 -2.61 6.61
CA ILE A 337 5.19 -3.00 8.01
C ILE A 337 6.01 -4.29 8.16
N ASP A 338 6.87 -4.31 9.18
CA ASP A 338 7.68 -5.47 9.53
C ASP A 338 7.66 -5.79 11.02
N TRP A 339 6.68 -5.26 11.74
CA TRP A 339 6.36 -5.62 13.13
C TRP A 339 4.86 -5.90 13.28
N GLY A 340 4.46 -6.57 14.34
CA GLY A 340 3.10 -7.08 14.45
C GLY A 340 2.89 -8.33 13.62
N TYR A 341 1.62 -8.63 13.32
CA TYR A 341 1.22 -9.92 12.80
C TYR A 341 0.09 -9.82 11.78
N PHE A 342 0.28 -10.50 10.66
CA PHE A 342 -0.75 -10.84 9.68
C PHE A 342 -1.57 -12.04 10.15
N TYR A 343 -2.86 -12.04 9.81
CA TYR A 343 -3.80 -13.12 10.11
C TYR A 343 -4.67 -13.47 8.91
N LEU A 344 -4.73 -14.76 8.58
CA LEU A 344 -5.81 -15.39 7.81
C LEU A 344 -6.63 -16.25 8.77
N VAL A 345 -7.95 -16.05 8.82
CA VAL A 345 -8.82 -16.64 9.84
C VAL A 345 -10.05 -17.27 9.20
N GLY A 346 -10.37 -18.49 9.61
CA GLY A 346 -11.57 -19.20 9.20
C GLY A 346 -12.29 -19.81 10.41
N ASN A 347 -13.60 -20.02 10.29
CA ASN A 347 -14.36 -20.73 11.33
C ASN A 347 -13.91 -22.19 11.42
N THR A 348 -13.79 -22.70 12.65
CA THR A 348 -13.52 -24.12 12.89
C THR A 348 -14.75 -24.94 12.52
N SER A 349 -14.62 -25.83 11.55
CA SER A 349 -15.70 -26.68 11.04
C SER A 349 -15.13 -27.99 10.51
N ASP A 350 -15.96 -29.03 10.42
CA ASP A 350 -15.59 -30.29 9.75
C ASP A 350 -15.38 -30.10 8.23
N ARG A 351 -16.02 -29.08 7.66
CA ARG A 351 -15.90 -28.70 6.25
C ARG A 351 -14.65 -27.91 5.92
N SER A 352 -14.07 -27.21 6.89
CA SER A 352 -12.89 -26.37 6.70
C SER A 352 -11.62 -27.02 7.24
N ALA A 353 -10.48 -26.64 6.68
CA ALA A 353 -9.17 -26.96 7.21
C ALA A 353 -8.18 -25.83 6.93
N MET A 354 -7.21 -25.68 7.82
CA MET A 354 -6.18 -24.66 7.71
C MET A 354 -4.80 -25.21 8.02
N MET A 355 -3.85 -24.95 7.12
CA MET A 355 -2.50 -25.51 7.10
C MET A 355 -1.43 -24.42 7.05
N ILE A 356 -0.31 -24.64 7.75
CA ILE A 356 0.94 -23.91 7.53
C ILE A 356 2.00 -24.93 7.12
N ALA A 357 2.60 -24.75 5.94
CA ALA A 357 3.64 -25.62 5.40
C ALA A 357 4.49 -24.89 4.34
N ASP A 358 5.42 -25.59 3.72
CA ASP A 358 6.12 -25.07 2.54
C ASP A 358 5.11 -24.72 1.43
N TYR A 359 5.52 -23.83 0.53
CA TYR A 359 4.65 -23.21 -0.47
C TYR A 359 3.89 -24.20 -1.38
N TYR A 360 4.38 -25.42 -1.58
CA TYR A 360 3.81 -26.38 -2.53
C TYR A 360 2.95 -27.46 -1.87
N THR A 361 3.23 -27.83 -0.62
CA THR A 361 2.52 -28.92 0.07
C THR A 361 1.01 -28.69 0.15
N PRO A 362 0.48 -27.52 0.58
CA PRO A 362 -0.97 -27.29 0.62
C PRO A 362 -1.62 -27.35 -0.76
N LYS A 363 -0.93 -26.84 -1.80
CA LYS A 363 -1.43 -26.85 -3.19
C LYS A 363 -1.58 -28.27 -3.71
N LYS A 364 -0.56 -29.10 -3.50
CA LYS A 364 -0.58 -30.52 -3.83
C LYS A 364 -1.72 -31.25 -3.14
N ALA A 365 -1.89 -31.02 -1.83
CA ALA A 365 -2.96 -31.64 -1.04
C ALA A 365 -4.34 -31.24 -1.57
N PHE A 366 -4.56 -29.95 -1.82
CA PHE A 366 -5.84 -29.45 -2.33
C PHE A 366 -6.14 -29.92 -3.75
N ALA A 367 -5.16 -29.88 -4.67
CA ALA A 367 -5.37 -30.36 -6.04
C ALA A 367 -5.77 -31.84 -6.07
N ALA A 368 -5.11 -32.68 -5.26
CA ALA A 368 -5.40 -34.10 -5.18
C ALA A 368 -6.75 -34.40 -4.51
N ASN A 369 -7.03 -33.76 -3.37
CA ASN A 369 -8.08 -34.22 -2.45
C ASN A 369 -9.21 -33.20 -2.21
N GLY A 370 -9.10 -31.98 -2.74
CA GLY A 370 -10.03 -30.87 -2.46
C GLY A 370 -9.93 -30.31 -1.04
N LYS A 371 -8.95 -30.73 -0.25
CA LYS A 371 -8.80 -30.33 1.15
C LYS A 371 -7.32 -30.29 1.58
N VAL A 372 -6.97 -29.30 2.41
CA VAL A 372 -5.70 -29.27 3.14
C VAL A 372 -5.83 -29.94 4.51
N GLU A 373 -4.70 -30.19 5.19
CA GLU A 373 -4.71 -30.72 6.55
C GLU A 373 -4.90 -29.63 7.61
N ASN A 374 -5.30 -30.02 8.82
CA ASN A 374 -5.35 -29.12 9.98
C ASN A 374 -4.02 -29.17 10.76
N THR A 375 -2.94 -28.72 10.14
CA THR A 375 -1.57 -28.89 10.65
C THR A 375 -0.73 -27.63 10.51
N ALA A 376 0.38 -27.55 11.24
CA ALA A 376 1.37 -26.50 11.09
C ALA A 376 2.76 -27.14 11.18
N ASP A 377 3.54 -27.05 10.12
CA ASP A 377 4.93 -27.52 10.14
C ASP A 377 5.78 -26.56 10.99
N ARG A 378 6.45 -27.14 11.99
CA ARG A 378 7.29 -26.41 12.94
C ARG A 378 8.77 -26.39 12.53
N ASN A 379 9.13 -27.08 11.46
CA ASN A 379 10.51 -27.20 10.96
C ASN A 379 10.80 -26.27 9.76
N LEU A 380 9.85 -25.40 9.40
CA LEU A 380 10.01 -24.43 8.32
C LEU A 380 11.18 -23.50 8.60
N SER A 381 11.93 -23.13 7.56
CA SER A 381 13.17 -22.36 7.73
C SER A 381 12.96 -20.95 8.31
N GLY A 382 11.75 -20.39 8.14
CA GLY A 382 11.44 -18.98 8.44
C GLY A 382 12.13 -17.97 7.51
N ASN A 383 13.01 -18.41 6.60
CA ASN A 383 13.63 -17.58 5.57
C ASN A 383 12.92 -17.83 4.22
N MET A 384 12.07 -16.89 3.82
CA MET A 384 11.26 -17.01 2.61
C MET A 384 12.07 -17.09 1.31
N ASN A 385 13.33 -16.65 1.31
CA ASN A 385 14.21 -16.80 0.13
C ASN A 385 14.75 -18.23 -0.01
N LYS A 386 14.82 -18.98 1.11
CA LYS A 386 15.23 -20.39 1.11
C LYS A 386 14.03 -21.32 0.90
N GLU A 387 12.92 -21.03 1.57
CA GLU A 387 11.70 -21.82 1.54
C GLU A 387 10.52 -20.88 1.80
N MET A 388 9.71 -20.63 0.77
CA MET A 388 8.48 -19.87 0.93
C MET A 388 7.46 -20.68 1.74
N ILE A 389 6.70 -20.01 2.59
CA ILE A 389 5.68 -20.61 3.45
C ILE A 389 4.30 -20.23 2.92
N ALA A 390 3.36 -21.18 2.95
CA ALA A 390 1.95 -20.95 2.66
C ALA A 390 1.12 -21.00 3.94
N LEU A 391 0.20 -20.04 4.08
CA LEU A 391 -0.87 -20.03 5.08
C LEU A 391 -2.17 -20.34 4.31
N ALA A 392 -2.59 -21.60 4.32
CA ALA A 392 -3.63 -22.10 3.44
C ALA A 392 -4.92 -22.45 4.18
N TYR A 393 -6.04 -22.06 3.62
CA TYR A 393 -7.40 -22.41 4.02
C TYR A 393 -8.06 -23.21 2.88
N SER A 394 -8.81 -24.25 3.23
CA SER A 394 -9.73 -24.90 2.30
C SER A 394 -11.09 -25.15 2.95
N GLU A 395 -12.17 -25.06 2.18
CA GLU A 395 -13.53 -25.44 2.60
C GLU A 395 -14.19 -26.36 1.56
N ASP A 396 -14.84 -27.41 2.03
CA ASP A 396 -15.72 -28.26 1.23
C ASP A 396 -17.15 -27.73 1.27
N LEU A 397 -17.64 -27.26 0.12
CA LEU A 397 -19.01 -26.77 -0.05
C LEU A 397 -20.01 -27.91 -0.33
N GLY A 398 -19.51 -29.13 -0.55
CA GLY A 398 -20.31 -30.31 -0.85
C GLY A 398 -20.86 -30.28 -2.28
N LYS A 399 -22.11 -30.74 -2.42
CA LYS A 399 -22.82 -30.75 -3.71
C LYS A 399 -23.56 -29.44 -3.93
N VAL A 400 -23.13 -28.67 -4.93
CA VAL A 400 -23.71 -27.38 -5.31
C VAL A 400 -24.59 -27.58 -6.55
N GLY A 401 -25.86 -27.19 -6.45
CA GLY A 401 -26.83 -27.21 -7.54
C GLY A 401 -27.35 -25.81 -7.87
N THR A 402 -28.65 -25.67 -8.08
CA THR A 402 -29.29 -24.39 -8.40
C THR A 402 -29.39 -23.42 -7.22
N ASP A 403 -29.28 -23.93 -5.99
CA ASP A 403 -29.22 -23.10 -4.80
C ASP A 403 -27.78 -22.63 -4.55
N LYS A 404 -27.63 -21.33 -4.26
CA LYS A 404 -26.35 -20.71 -3.92
C LYS A 404 -25.80 -21.28 -2.62
N VAL A 405 -24.52 -21.67 -2.65
CA VAL A 405 -23.76 -22.08 -1.47
C VAL A 405 -22.63 -21.07 -1.24
N ALA A 406 -22.53 -20.55 -0.02
CA ALA A 406 -21.60 -19.48 0.31
C ALA A 406 -20.71 -19.82 1.52
N GLY A 407 -19.55 -19.18 1.56
CA GLY A 407 -18.63 -19.18 2.70
C GLY A 407 -17.79 -17.90 2.71
N HIS A 408 -16.95 -17.76 3.72
CA HIS A 408 -16.08 -16.60 3.85
C HIS A 408 -14.88 -16.89 4.76
N VAL A 409 -13.82 -16.11 4.56
CA VAL A 409 -12.68 -16.02 5.47
C VAL A 409 -12.46 -14.56 5.88
N LEU A 410 -11.81 -14.37 7.03
CA LEU A 410 -11.41 -13.06 7.51
C LEU A 410 -9.90 -12.89 7.34
N ILE A 411 -9.49 -11.68 7.00
CA ILE A 411 -8.09 -11.30 6.85
C ILE A 411 -7.84 -10.01 7.61
N GLY A 412 -6.70 -9.90 8.28
CA GLY A 412 -6.41 -8.72 9.10
C GLY A 412 -5.00 -8.65 9.63
N TYR A 413 -4.71 -7.57 10.35
CA TYR A 413 -3.38 -7.27 10.85
C TYR A 413 -3.41 -6.62 12.25
N ASP A 414 -2.58 -7.10 13.17
CA ASP A 414 -2.33 -6.45 14.46
C ASP A 414 -0.94 -5.82 14.45
N ASP A 415 -0.88 -4.51 14.30
CA ASP A 415 0.35 -3.71 14.28
C ASP A 415 0.90 -3.45 15.70
N LEU A 416 0.23 -3.90 16.76
CA LEU A 416 0.60 -3.71 18.18
C LEU A 416 0.56 -2.25 18.64
N TYR A 417 1.40 -1.41 18.04
CA TYR A 417 1.47 0.04 18.14
C TYR A 417 1.54 0.63 16.74
N SER A 418 0.74 1.67 16.50
CA SER A 418 0.54 2.23 15.17
C SER A 418 1.45 3.41 14.89
N ILE A 419 1.55 4.34 15.84
CA ILE A 419 2.19 5.65 15.65
C ILE A 419 3.01 5.97 16.90
N GLN A 420 4.19 6.55 16.71
CA GLN A 420 4.88 7.25 17.80
C GLN A 420 4.59 8.75 17.68
N TYR A 421 4.00 9.33 18.71
CA TYR A 421 3.64 10.73 18.76
C TYR A 421 4.40 11.42 19.89
N PHE A 422 5.29 12.34 19.53
CA PHE A 422 6.21 13.03 20.44
C PHE A 422 6.90 12.10 21.46
N GLY A 423 7.45 10.99 20.95
CA GLY A 423 8.16 9.98 21.75
C GLY A 423 7.27 8.98 22.49
N LYS A 424 5.93 9.11 22.42
CA LYS A 424 4.99 8.16 23.03
C LYS A 424 4.39 7.24 21.96
N ASN A 425 4.52 5.93 22.14
CA ASN A 425 3.90 4.95 21.26
C ASN A 425 2.39 4.85 21.56
N LEU A 426 1.58 5.00 20.52
CA LEU A 426 0.12 4.94 20.57
C LEU A 426 -0.38 3.65 19.91
N MET A 427 -1.36 3.01 20.54
CA MET A 427 -2.06 1.85 19.98
C MET A 427 -3.12 2.30 18.96
N PRO A 428 -3.49 1.42 18.01
CA PRO A 428 -4.60 1.72 17.10
C PRO A 428 -5.92 1.87 17.88
N TYR A 429 -6.82 2.69 17.35
CA TYR A 429 -8.11 3.00 17.98
C TYR A 429 -8.91 1.75 18.39
N TRP A 430 -8.99 0.74 17.51
CA TRP A 430 -9.76 -0.50 17.76
C TRP A 430 -9.29 -1.27 19.00
N LYS A 431 -8.01 -1.18 19.35
CA LYS A 431 -7.42 -1.95 20.46
C LYS A 431 -7.85 -1.42 21.83
N LYS A 432 -8.51 -0.25 21.88
CA LYS A 432 -9.00 0.42 23.10
C LYS A 432 -7.92 0.44 24.19
N ASN A 433 -6.73 0.89 23.83
CA ASN A 433 -5.56 0.94 24.72
C ASN A 433 -5.24 -0.42 25.38
N GLY A 434 -5.31 -1.51 24.62
CA GLY A 434 -4.95 -2.85 25.05
C GLY A 434 -6.09 -3.65 25.68
N GLN A 435 -7.31 -3.08 25.79
CA GLN A 435 -8.46 -3.77 26.36
C GLN A 435 -9.08 -4.82 25.42
N VAL A 436 -8.85 -4.68 24.11
CA VAL A 436 -9.33 -5.62 23.09
C VAL A 436 -8.14 -6.35 22.48
N THR A 437 -8.18 -7.68 22.46
CA THR A 437 -7.17 -8.49 21.75
C THR A 437 -7.59 -8.72 20.31
N ILE A 438 -6.63 -9.02 19.42
CA ILE A 438 -6.93 -9.28 18.01
C ILE A 438 -7.89 -10.47 17.83
N GLU A 439 -7.81 -11.52 18.67
CA GLU A 439 -8.70 -12.68 18.57
C GLU A 439 -10.12 -12.38 19.07
N GLN A 440 -10.28 -11.41 19.97
CA GLN A 440 -11.59 -10.88 20.32
C GLN A 440 -12.17 -10.07 19.16
N GLU A 441 -11.32 -9.31 18.46
CA GLU A 441 -11.74 -8.51 17.31
C GLU A 441 -12.19 -9.38 16.14
N PHE A 442 -11.45 -10.44 15.80
CA PHE A 442 -11.89 -11.42 14.79
C PHE A 442 -13.17 -12.16 15.18
N ALA A 443 -13.35 -12.47 16.47
CA ALA A 443 -14.58 -13.10 16.95
C ALA A 443 -15.78 -12.14 16.85
N ALA A 444 -15.57 -10.85 17.14
CA ALA A 444 -16.58 -9.80 16.95
C ALA A 444 -16.91 -9.62 15.45
N ALA A 445 -15.89 -9.56 14.60
CA ALA A 445 -16.04 -9.44 13.15
C ALA A 445 -16.85 -10.59 12.55
N GLU A 446 -16.61 -11.83 12.99
CA GLU A 446 -17.39 -12.99 12.57
C GLU A 446 -18.85 -12.90 13.03
N LYS A 447 -19.05 -12.59 14.32
CA LYS A 447 -20.40 -12.45 14.89
C LYS A 447 -21.21 -11.38 14.16
N ASP A 448 -20.57 -10.28 13.77
CA ASP A 448 -21.21 -9.13 13.14
C ASP A 448 -21.32 -9.27 11.61
N TYR A 449 -20.74 -10.31 11.00
CA TYR A 449 -20.56 -10.47 9.54
C TYR A 449 -21.80 -10.07 8.73
N ARG A 450 -22.95 -10.70 8.98
CA ARG A 450 -24.19 -10.43 8.23
C ARG A 450 -24.70 -9.00 8.41
N THR A 451 -24.57 -8.46 9.62
CA THR A 451 -25.00 -7.09 9.93
C THR A 451 -24.10 -6.07 9.25
N VAL A 452 -22.78 -6.30 9.27
CA VAL A 452 -21.77 -5.42 8.65
C VAL A 452 -21.93 -5.43 7.13
N LEU A 453 -22.06 -6.59 6.48
CA LEU A 453 -22.32 -6.67 5.04
C LEU A 453 -23.61 -5.95 4.66
N GLY A 454 -24.69 -6.12 5.43
CA GLY A 454 -25.93 -5.39 5.19
C GLY A 454 -25.82 -3.86 5.35
N ARG A 455 -24.88 -3.36 6.17
CA ARG A 455 -24.56 -1.92 6.26
C ARG A 455 -23.73 -1.48 5.04
N CYS A 456 -22.72 -2.26 4.66
CA CYS A 456 -21.89 -2.03 3.47
C CYS A 456 -22.74 -1.94 2.21
N ASP A 457 -23.59 -2.93 1.96
CA ASP A 457 -24.48 -2.97 0.78
C ASP A 457 -25.44 -1.76 0.70
N ARG A 458 -25.83 -1.21 1.86
CA ARG A 458 -26.70 -0.04 1.94
C ARG A 458 -25.93 1.22 1.64
N PHE A 459 -24.80 1.41 2.32
CA PHE A 459 -23.94 2.56 2.13
C PHE A 459 -23.40 2.65 0.70
N ASP A 460 -23.00 1.52 0.12
CA ASP A 460 -22.53 1.43 -1.25
C ASP A 460 -23.61 1.92 -2.24
N ARG A 461 -24.87 1.53 -2.04
CA ARG A 461 -25.99 2.02 -2.84
C ARG A 461 -26.25 3.52 -2.64
N GLU A 462 -26.31 3.97 -1.39
CA GLU A 462 -26.56 5.38 -1.06
C GLU A 462 -25.51 6.29 -1.68
N LEU A 463 -24.22 5.98 -1.53
CA LEU A 463 -23.15 6.80 -2.11
C LEU A 463 -23.19 6.76 -3.64
N MET A 464 -23.41 5.60 -4.25
CA MET A 464 -23.48 5.49 -5.71
C MET A 464 -24.67 6.29 -6.28
N ASP A 465 -25.85 6.19 -5.67
CA ASP A 465 -27.05 6.92 -6.11
C ASP A 465 -26.89 8.43 -5.94
N GLU A 466 -26.36 8.88 -4.79
CA GLU A 466 -26.08 10.30 -4.55
C GLU A 466 -25.05 10.87 -5.53
N ALA A 467 -23.93 10.18 -5.71
CA ALA A 467 -22.88 10.64 -6.61
C ALA A 467 -23.37 10.63 -8.07
N ALA A 468 -24.15 9.63 -8.47
CA ALA A 468 -24.74 9.58 -9.81
C ALA A 468 -25.72 10.73 -10.05
N ALA A 469 -26.52 11.09 -9.04
CA ALA A 469 -27.41 12.26 -9.11
C ALA A 469 -26.64 13.59 -9.24
N CYS A 470 -25.44 13.68 -8.66
CA CYS A 470 -24.60 14.88 -8.72
C CYS A 470 -23.80 15.00 -10.03
N GLY A 471 -23.23 13.91 -10.54
CA GLY A 471 -22.22 13.95 -11.61
C GLY A 471 -22.31 12.84 -12.65
N GLY A 472 -23.35 12.00 -12.62
CA GLY A 472 -23.50 10.86 -13.51
C GLY A 472 -22.76 9.60 -13.04
N LYS A 473 -22.93 8.51 -13.80
CA LYS A 473 -22.39 7.18 -13.46
C LYS A 473 -20.87 7.21 -13.29
N GLU A 474 -20.16 7.85 -14.21
CA GLU A 474 -18.70 7.90 -14.23
C GLU A 474 -18.15 8.61 -12.98
N TYR A 475 -18.83 9.68 -12.52
CA TYR A 475 -18.46 10.36 -11.29
C TYR A 475 -18.69 9.48 -10.05
N ALA A 476 -19.81 8.74 -10.00
CA ALA A 476 -20.07 7.79 -8.92
C ALA A 476 -19.02 6.67 -8.85
N GLU A 477 -18.63 6.13 -9.99
CA GLU A 477 -17.58 5.10 -10.08
C GLU A 477 -16.22 5.63 -9.64
N LEU A 478 -15.87 6.88 -9.97
CA LEU A 478 -14.66 7.55 -9.46
C LEU A 478 -14.72 7.72 -7.93
N CYS A 479 -15.85 8.16 -7.38
CA CYS A 479 -16.04 8.27 -5.93
C CYS A 479 -15.89 6.91 -5.23
N ALA A 480 -16.47 5.85 -5.79
CA ALA A 480 -16.35 4.49 -5.25
C ALA A 480 -14.90 3.99 -5.25
N LEU A 481 -14.16 4.26 -6.34
CA LEU A 481 -12.76 3.83 -6.48
C LEU A 481 -11.86 4.46 -5.41
N VAL A 482 -12.05 5.74 -5.10
CA VAL A 482 -11.17 6.49 -4.19
C VAL A 482 -11.57 6.38 -2.72
N TYR A 483 -12.81 5.98 -2.40
CA TYR A 483 -13.35 6.00 -1.03
C TYR A 483 -12.45 5.26 -0.02
N ARG A 484 -12.15 3.97 -0.26
CA ARG A 484 -11.30 3.19 0.66
C ARG A 484 -9.85 3.64 0.64
N GLN A 485 -9.35 4.07 -0.51
CA GLN A 485 -7.98 4.54 -0.64
C GLN A 485 -7.75 5.80 0.21
N ALA A 486 -8.67 6.76 0.15
CA ALA A 486 -8.59 7.98 0.94
C ALA A 486 -8.60 7.68 2.45
N ILE A 487 -9.45 6.76 2.91
CA ILE A 487 -9.52 6.40 4.34
C ILE A 487 -8.29 5.57 4.76
N ALA A 488 -7.91 4.55 4.00
CA ALA A 488 -6.78 3.67 4.30
C ALA A 488 -5.42 4.33 4.12
N ALA A 489 -5.36 5.53 3.52
CA ALA A 489 -4.16 6.39 3.55
C ALA A 489 -3.89 7.00 4.94
N HIS A 490 -4.75 6.73 5.92
CA HIS A 490 -4.66 7.26 7.27
C HIS A 490 -4.68 6.16 8.34
N LYS A 491 -4.25 6.54 9.55
CA LYS A 491 -4.29 5.68 10.73
C LYS A 491 -4.94 6.41 11.90
N LEU A 492 -6.00 5.82 12.46
CA LEU A 492 -6.72 6.37 13.61
C LEU A 492 -6.12 5.89 14.93
N VAL A 493 -5.71 6.84 15.76
CA VAL A 493 -5.22 6.62 17.13
C VAL A 493 -5.85 7.63 18.10
N VAL A 494 -5.61 7.45 19.39
CA VAL A 494 -6.02 8.39 20.44
C VAL A 494 -4.78 8.89 21.18
N ASN A 495 -4.64 10.20 21.35
CA ASN A 495 -3.51 10.78 22.08
C ASN A 495 -3.63 10.56 23.60
N GLY A 496 -2.67 11.08 24.37
CA GLY A 496 -2.67 10.96 25.83
C GLY A 496 -3.84 11.66 26.55
N ASN A 497 -4.51 12.58 25.89
CA ASN A 497 -5.62 13.38 26.43
C ASN A 497 -7.00 12.83 26.04
N GLY A 498 -7.05 11.73 25.27
CA GLY A 498 -8.31 11.16 24.79
C GLY A 498 -8.80 11.76 23.47
N GLU A 499 -8.00 12.58 22.79
CA GLU A 499 -8.37 13.20 21.52
C GLU A 499 -8.04 12.27 20.34
N LEU A 500 -8.92 12.27 19.34
CA LEU A 500 -8.71 11.53 18.09
C LEU A 500 -7.58 12.17 17.29
N MET A 501 -6.70 11.33 16.77
CA MET A 501 -5.66 11.71 15.82
C MET A 501 -5.76 10.79 14.60
N PHE A 502 -5.87 11.39 13.42
CA PHE A 502 -6.05 10.66 12.17
C PHE A 502 -4.92 11.01 11.22
N PHE A 503 -3.84 10.23 11.29
CA PHE A 503 -2.58 10.55 10.63
C PHE A 503 -2.54 9.99 9.22
N SER A 504 -2.39 10.85 8.22
CA SER A 504 -2.06 10.45 6.85
C SER A 504 -0.62 9.94 6.74
N LYS A 505 -0.36 9.12 5.72
CA LYS A 505 0.98 8.90 5.16
C LYS A 505 1.03 9.44 3.74
N GLU A 506 1.97 10.34 3.47
CA GLU A 506 2.22 10.87 2.14
C GLU A 506 3.20 9.96 1.38
N ASN A 507 2.67 9.11 0.50
CA ASN A 507 3.44 8.11 -0.24
C ASN A 507 4.15 8.73 -1.45
N PHE A 508 5.32 8.21 -1.82
CA PHE A 508 6.18 8.69 -2.92
C PHE A 508 6.69 10.13 -2.78
N SER A 509 6.59 10.72 -1.59
CA SER A 509 7.05 12.06 -1.24
C SER A 509 7.54 12.09 0.22
N ASN A 510 8.72 11.50 0.47
CA ASN A 510 9.38 11.42 1.80
C ASN A 510 8.67 10.55 2.86
N GLY A 511 7.41 10.16 2.68
CA GLY A 511 6.66 9.41 3.69
C GLY A 511 6.22 10.28 4.86
N SER A 512 5.97 11.57 4.62
CA SER A 512 5.55 12.53 5.66
C SER A 512 4.28 12.07 6.38
N ILE A 513 4.19 12.33 7.68
CA ILE A 513 3.02 11.98 8.51
C ILE A 513 2.20 13.21 8.87
N GLY A 514 0.89 13.12 8.61
CA GLY A 514 -0.04 14.21 8.92
C GLY A 514 0.19 15.44 8.03
N THR A 515 0.44 15.24 6.74
CA THR A 515 0.67 16.35 5.81
C THR A 515 -0.60 17.19 5.64
N VAL A 516 -0.48 18.51 5.80
CA VAL A 516 -1.63 19.44 5.84
C VAL A 516 -2.19 19.73 4.45
N ASP A 517 -1.34 19.84 3.44
CA ASP A 517 -1.78 20.02 2.05
C ASP A 517 -2.38 18.75 1.43
N ILE A 518 -2.16 17.56 2.03
CA ILE A 518 -2.92 16.32 1.76
C ILE A 518 -4.21 16.23 2.58
N THR A 519 -4.22 16.81 3.78
CA THR A 519 -5.41 16.93 4.63
C THR A 519 -6.50 17.74 3.91
N TYR A 520 -6.11 18.83 3.23
CA TYR A 520 -7.03 19.69 2.50
C TYR A 520 -7.87 18.98 1.42
N PRO A 521 -7.30 18.30 0.41
CA PRO A 521 -8.06 17.62 -0.64
C PRO A 521 -8.81 16.38 -0.15
N SER A 522 -8.39 15.76 0.97
CA SER A 522 -9.10 14.61 1.55
C SER A 522 -10.25 15.01 2.47
N SER A 523 -10.21 16.23 3.02
CA SER A 523 -11.21 16.74 3.98
C SER A 523 -12.67 16.70 3.53
N PRO A 524 -13.07 16.90 2.25
CA PRO A 524 -14.49 16.90 1.88
C PRO A 524 -15.17 15.56 2.19
N LEU A 525 -14.45 14.44 2.06
CA LEU A 525 -14.95 13.13 2.44
C LEU A 525 -15.31 13.08 3.93
N PHE A 526 -14.40 13.54 4.78
CA PHE A 526 -14.58 13.48 6.24
C PHE A 526 -15.57 14.53 6.73
N LEU A 527 -15.62 15.72 6.14
CA LEU A 527 -16.66 16.72 6.41
C LEU A 527 -18.06 16.22 6.05
N LYS A 528 -18.18 15.42 4.98
CA LYS A 528 -19.46 14.82 4.58
C LYS A 528 -19.89 13.74 5.57
N TYR A 529 -19.00 12.80 5.90
CA TYR A 529 -19.38 11.56 6.58
C TYR A 529 -19.10 11.53 8.09
N ASN A 530 -18.05 12.20 8.59
CA ASN A 530 -17.78 12.29 10.02
C ASN A 530 -16.83 13.46 10.38
N VAL A 531 -17.41 14.53 10.95
CA VAL A 531 -16.68 15.74 11.33
C VAL A 531 -15.59 15.50 12.38
N GLU A 532 -15.72 14.47 13.23
CA GLU A 532 -14.67 14.13 14.21
C GLU A 532 -13.39 13.62 13.53
N LEU A 533 -13.51 12.97 12.37
CA LEU A 533 -12.33 12.61 11.55
C LEU A 533 -11.69 13.86 10.97
N ALA A 534 -12.48 14.83 10.50
CA ALA A 534 -11.96 16.10 10.00
C ALA A 534 -11.19 16.88 11.08
N LYS A 535 -11.67 16.87 12.33
CA LYS A 535 -10.90 17.39 13.49
C LYS A 535 -9.63 16.57 13.73
N GLY A 536 -9.74 15.24 13.65
CA GLY A 536 -8.61 14.32 13.83
C GLY A 536 -7.46 14.52 12.85
N LEU A 537 -7.72 15.04 11.64
CA LEU A 537 -6.71 15.42 10.64
C LEU A 537 -5.94 16.71 11.01
N MET A 538 -6.43 17.49 11.97
CA MET A 538 -5.88 18.80 12.31
C MET A 538 -5.36 18.89 13.75
N ASN A 539 -5.89 18.08 14.66
CA ASN A 539 -5.57 18.13 16.09
C ASN A 539 -4.07 18.08 16.37
N PHE A 540 -3.32 17.26 15.63
CA PHE A 540 -1.87 17.13 15.82
C PHE A 540 -1.08 18.37 15.35
N ILE A 541 -1.58 19.14 14.37
CA ILE A 541 -0.94 20.39 13.92
C ILE A 541 -1.18 21.51 14.95
N PHE A 542 -2.40 21.58 15.48
CA PHE A 542 -2.70 22.49 16.59
C PHE A 542 -1.83 22.18 17.80
N GLU A 543 -1.80 20.92 18.27
CA GLU A 543 -0.98 20.54 19.42
C GLU A 543 0.52 20.76 19.17
N TYR A 544 1.01 20.50 17.95
CA TYR A 544 2.42 20.75 17.61
C TYR A 544 2.80 22.23 17.73
N SER A 545 1.92 23.13 17.28
CA SER A 545 2.12 24.57 17.32
C SER A 545 1.89 25.16 18.72
N GLU A 546 0.82 24.77 19.38
CA GLU A 546 0.44 25.26 20.72
C GLU A 546 1.40 24.79 21.81
N SER A 547 2.02 23.62 21.63
CA SER A 547 3.09 23.16 22.54
C SER A 547 4.41 23.92 22.39
N GLY A 548 4.54 24.80 21.37
CA GLY A 548 5.75 25.56 21.08
C GLY A 548 6.88 24.73 20.44
N LYS A 549 6.64 23.45 20.14
CA LYS A 549 7.61 22.60 19.41
C LYS A 549 7.72 23.00 17.94
N TRP A 550 6.64 23.57 17.39
CA TRP A 550 6.68 24.37 16.18
C TRP A 550 6.53 25.85 16.53
N SER A 551 7.55 26.64 16.26
CA SER A 551 7.65 28.04 16.73
C SER A 551 7.46 29.08 15.62
N LYS A 552 7.19 28.66 14.38
CA LYS A 552 6.99 29.58 13.24
C LYS A 552 5.55 30.15 13.30
N PRO A 553 5.31 31.36 12.76
CA PRO A 553 4.01 32.04 12.85
C PRO A 553 2.96 31.53 11.85
N PHE A 554 3.18 30.35 11.27
CA PHE A 554 2.34 29.71 10.25
C PHE A 554 2.22 28.22 10.54
N ALA A 555 1.23 27.53 9.98
CA ALA A 555 1.03 26.11 10.23
C ALA A 555 2.20 25.25 9.70
N ALA A 556 2.52 24.17 10.40
CA ALA A 556 3.52 23.20 9.94
C ALA A 556 2.98 22.37 8.77
N HIS A 557 3.86 21.99 7.84
CA HIS A 557 3.55 21.08 6.74
C HIS A 557 3.15 19.67 7.23
N ASP A 558 3.96 19.10 8.11
CA ASP A 558 3.81 17.76 8.67
C ASP A 558 4.26 17.73 10.13
N VAL A 559 4.07 16.60 10.80
CA VAL A 559 4.59 16.35 12.15
C VAL A 559 5.70 15.28 12.18
N GLY A 560 6.29 14.95 11.03
CA GLY A 560 7.45 14.07 10.92
C GLY A 560 7.41 13.12 9.74
N THR A 561 8.01 11.94 9.91
CA THR A 561 8.01 10.88 8.88
C THR A 561 7.29 9.64 9.40
N TYR A 562 6.28 9.16 8.67
CA TYR A 562 5.42 8.05 9.09
C TYR A 562 6.25 6.78 9.41
N PRO A 563 6.04 6.14 10.58
CA PRO A 563 4.96 6.35 11.57
C PRO A 563 5.39 7.20 12.77
N LEU A 564 6.46 7.99 12.65
CA LEU A 564 7.03 8.81 13.73
C LEU A 564 6.61 10.28 13.58
N ALA A 565 5.58 10.67 14.30
CA ALA A 565 5.12 12.05 14.44
C ALA A 565 5.90 12.77 15.57
N ASN A 566 7.19 13.05 15.33
CA ASN A 566 8.12 13.62 16.31
C ASN A 566 8.62 15.05 15.99
N GLY A 567 8.01 15.71 15.01
CA GLY A 567 8.35 17.04 14.52
C GLY A 567 8.66 17.05 13.03
N GLN A 568 8.43 18.20 12.38
CA GLN A 568 8.51 18.35 10.93
C GLN A 568 9.82 17.79 10.35
N THR A 569 9.71 17.04 9.25
CA THR A 569 10.88 16.54 8.51
C THR A 569 11.00 17.03 7.09
N TYR A 570 9.93 17.61 6.52
CA TYR A 570 9.98 18.18 5.19
C TYR A 570 10.83 19.47 5.17
N GLY A 571 11.71 19.59 4.18
CA GLY A 571 12.73 20.65 4.12
C GLY A 571 12.26 21.99 3.55
N GLY A 572 11.05 22.05 2.98
CA GLY A 572 10.49 23.27 2.37
C GLY A 572 9.23 23.74 3.11
N ASP A 573 9.24 24.95 3.67
CA ASP A 573 8.02 25.50 4.25
C ASP A 573 7.00 25.88 3.16
N MET A 574 5.72 25.60 3.42
CA MET A 574 4.58 26.06 2.62
C MET A 574 3.68 27.01 3.43
N PRO A 575 4.18 28.17 3.88
CA PRO A 575 3.57 28.91 4.98
C PRO A 575 2.17 29.44 4.68
N VAL A 576 1.89 29.94 3.47
CA VAL A 576 0.54 30.43 3.10
C VAL A 576 -0.39 29.26 2.81
N GLU A 577 0.12 28.21 2.20
CA GLU A 577 -0.64 27.00 1.83
C GLU A 577 -1.23 26.35 3.08
N GLU A 578 -0.37 26.00 4.04
CA GLU A 578 -0.79 25.24 5.23
C GLU A 578 -1.61 26.08 6.19
N THR A 579 -1.26 27.35 6.35
CA THR A 579 -2.02 28.25 7.20
C THR A 579 -3.42 28.48 6.64
N GLY A 580 -3.53 28.64 5.32
CA GLY A 580 -4.81 28.74 4.63
C GLY A 580 -5.62 27.45 4.75
N ASN A 581 -5.00 26.28 4.56
CA ASN A 581 -5.63 24.97 4.75
C ASN A 581 -6.26 24.87 6.15
N MET A 582 -5.48 25.09 7.21
CA MET A 582 -5.96 24.97 8.59
C MET A 582 -7.13 25.92 8.91
N LEU A 583 -7.06 27.18 8.47
CA LEU A 583 -8.12 28.16 8.72
C LEU A 583 -9.42 27.82 7.96
N ILE A 584 -9.30 27.43 6.68
CA ILE A 584 -10.44 27.05 5.86
C ILE A 584 -11.12 25.81 6.45
N LEU A 585 -10.36 24.77 6.78
CA LEU A 585 -10.93 23.52 7.30
C LEU A 585 -11.54 23.69 8.69
N THR A 586 -10.92 24.49 9.56
CA THR A 586 -11.54 24.84 10.86
C THR A 586 -12.86 25.59 10.67
N THR A 587 -12.92 26.48 9.68
CA THR A 587 -14.16 27.19 9.31
C THR A 587 -15.21 26.24 8.76
N ALA A 588 -14.83 25.29 7.91
CA ALA A 588 -15.75 24.29 7.34
C ALA A 588 -16.35 23.39 8.43
N ILE A 589 -15.54 22.98 9.41
CA ILE A 589 -16.02 22.27 10.61
C ILE A 589 -17.03 23.12 11.37
N ALA A 590 -16.69 24.38 11.66
CA ALA A 590 -17.59 25.27 12.38
C ALA A 590 -18.93 25.45 11.64
N HIS A 591 -18.88 25.58 10.30
CA HIS A 591 -20.07 25.69 9.48
C HIS A 591 -20.94 24.42 9.56
N LYS A 592 -20.32 23.25 9.46
CA LYS A 592 -21.01 21.94 9.52
C LYS A 592 -21.64 21.69 10.90
N GLU A 593 -21.00 22.12 11.98
CA GLU A 593 -21.51 21.97 13.35
C GLU A 593 -22.48 23.08 13.78
N GLY A 594 -22.57 24.17 13.01
CA GLY A 594 -23.39 25.34 13.34
C GLY A 594 -22.88 26.17 14.51
N ASN A 595 -21.67 25.90 15.01
CA ASN A 595 -21.01 26.61 16.10
C ASN A 595 -19.48 26.60 15.89
N ALA A 596 -18.74 27.45 16.60
CA ALA A 596 -17.29 27.57 16.45
C ALA A 596 -16.52 27.07 17.70
N ASP A 597 -17.09 26.12 18.44
CA ASP A 597 -16.52 25.63 19.70
C ASP A 597 -15.17 24.94 19.50
N TYR A 598 -14.99 24.23 18.38
CA TYR A 598 -13.69 23.67 18.02
C TYR A 598 -12.64 24.76 17.79
N ALA A 599 -12.99 25.80 17.02
CA ALA A 599 -12.12 26.96 16.80
C ALA A 599 -11.80 27.71 18.10
N ALA A 600 -12.75 27.78 19.04
CA ALA A 600 -12.55 28.46 20.32
C ALA A 600 -11.43 27.84 21.16
N LYS A 601 -11.21 26.51 21.05
CA LYS A 601 -10.10 25.82 21.74
C LYS A 601 -8.73 26.27 21.26
N HIS A 602 -8.64 26.63 19.99
CA HIS A 602 -7.38 26.96 19.28
C HIS A 602 -7.28 28.44 18.91
N TRP A 603 -8.09 29.30 19.55
CA TRP A 603 -8.33 30.68 19.10
C TRP A 603 -7.05 31.51 18.98
N ASP A 604 -6.13 31.40 19.94
CA ASP A 604 -4.89 32.17 19.96
C ASP A 604 -3.96 31.77 18.81
N MET A 605 -3.89 30.46 18.50
CA MET A 605 -3.11 29.95 17.37
C MET A 605 -3.73 30.37 16.04
N LEU A 606 -5.05 30.22 15.90
CA LEU A 606 -5.80 30.67 14.71
C LEU A 606 -5.64 32.19 14.48
N THR A 607 -5.57 32.99 15.54
CA THR A 607 -5.32 34.44 15.46
C THR A 607 -3.94 34.71 14.88
N THR A 608 -2.91 34.03 15.39
CA THR A 608 -1.52 34.15 14.90
C THR A 608 -1.44 33.84 13.40
N TRP A 609 -2.08 32.75 12.99
CA TRP A 609 -2.16 32.31 11.60
C TRP A 609 -2.95 33.28 10.71
N ALA A 610 -4.07 33.82 11.19
CA ALA A 610 -4.86 34.79 10.44
C ALA A 610 -4.12 36.13 10.26
N ASP A 611 -3.37 36.57 11.28
CA ASP A 611 -2.51 37.76 11.19
C ASP A 611 -1.36 37.54 10.20
N PHE A 612 -0.74 36.36 10.20
CA PHE A 612 0.27 35.99 9.20
C PHE A 612 -0.27 36.08 7.77
N LEU A 613 -1.48 35.55 7.50
CA LEU A 613 -2.11 35.64 6.19
C LEU A 613 -2.52 37.07 5.83
N LEU A 614 -2.95 37.90 6.78
CA LEU A 614 -3.22 39.32 6.53
C LEU A 614 -1.96 40.06 6.03
N GLU A 615 -0.79 39.72 6.58
CA GLU A 615 0.47 40.35 6.20
C GLU A 615 1.02 39.80 4.87
N LYS A 616 0.97 38.49 4.68
CA LYS A 616 1.72 37.79 3.61
C LYS A 616 0.86 37.14 2.52
N GLY A 617 -0.46 37.15 2.68
CA GLY A 617 -1.37 36.33 1.88
C GLY A 617 -1.78 36.91 0.53
N LEU A 618 -1.90 38.26 0.39
CA LEU A 618 -2.40 38.87 -0.85
C LEU A 618 -1.47 38.63 -2.04
N ASP A 619 -0.18 38.84 -1.84
CA ASP A 619 0.85 38.64 -2.87
C ASP A 619 1.96 37.75 -2.29
N PRO A 620 1.80 36.42 -2.36
CA PRO A 620 2.70 35.49 -1.68
C PRO A 620 4.15 35.60 -2.19
N GLU A 621 5.10 35.62 -1.25
CA GLU A 621 6.53 35.49 -1.57
C GLU A 621 6.86 34.08 -2.11
N ASN A 622 8.11 33.89 -2.55
CA ASN A 622 8.57 32.63 -3.15
C ASN A 622 8.50 31.44 -2.16
N GLN A 623 7.52 30.57 -2.37
CA GLN A 623 7.29 29.35 -1.58
C GLN A 623 6.77 28.21 -2.46
N LEU A 624 6.72 27.00 -1.89
CA LEU A 624 5.98 25.88 -2.47
C LEU A 624 4.47 26.02 -2.20
N CYS A 625 3.68 25.39 -3.04
CA CYS A 625 2.28 25.05 -2.78
C CYS A 625 2.10 23.55 -3.07
N THR A 626 0.89 23.03 -2.86
CA THR A 626 0.58 21.61 -3.09
C THR A 626 0.91 21.13 -4.52
N ASP A 627 0.90 22.02 -5.52
CA ASP A 627 1.45 21.74 -6.86
C ASP A 627 2.99 21.79 -6.88
N ASP A 628 3.64 21.09 -5.95
CA ASP A 628 5.07 21.19 -5.67
C ASP A 628 5.96 20.72 -6.84
N PHE A 629 5.43 19.86 -7.70
CA PHE A 629 6.03 19.42 -8.95
C PHE A 629 6.36 20.59 -9.90
N ALA A 630 5.67 21.72 -9.76
CA ALA A 630 5.92 22.93 -10.55
C ALA A 630 7.05 23.80 -9.96
N GLY A 631 7.52 23.49 -8.75
CA GLY A 631 8.57 24.20 -8.02
C GLY A 631 8.05 25.41 -7.25
N HIS A 632 8.99 26.22 -6.73
CA HIS A 632 8.63 27.43 -5.97
C HIS A 632 8.12 28.53 -6.90
N PHE A 633 7.06 29.23 -6.47
CA PHE A 633 6.56 30.42 -7.15
C PHE A 633 6.34 31.57 -6.16
N ALA A 634 6.79 32.76 -6.54
CA ALA A 634 6.25 34.00 -6.00
C ALA A 634 4.98 34.39 -6.76
N HIS A 635 4.16 35.26 -6.17
CA HIS A 635 3.00 35.87 -6.81
C HIS A 635 1.92 34.89 -7.25
N ASN A 636 1.85 33.70 -6.61
CA ASN A 636 0.91 32.65 -7.00
C ASN A 636 -0.54 33.10 -6.73
N ALA A 637 -1.31 33.24 -7.82
CA ALA A 637 -2.66 33.77 -7.76
C ALA A 637 -3.64 32.80 -7.08
N ASN A 638 -3.48 31.49 -7.25
CA ASN A 638 -4.35 30.52 -6.60
C ASN A 638 -4.07 30.41 -5.08
N LEU A 639 -2.80 30.52 -4.69
CA LEU A 639 -2.38 30.54 -3.29
C LEU A 639 -2.89 31.79 -2.56
N SER A 640 -2.91 32.94 -3.26
CA SER A 640 -3.51 34.17 -2.72
C SER A 640 -5.01 34.02 -2.43
N ILE A 641 -5.77 33.33 -3.29
CA ILE A 641 -7.19 32.99 -3.00
C ILE A 641 -7.28 32.19 -1.71
N LYS A 642 -6.42 31.18 -1.52
CA LYS A 642 -6.43 30.35 -0.31
C LYS A 642 -6.23 31.21 0.95
N ALA A 643 -5.32 32.18 0.89
CA ALA A 643 -5.12 33.12 1.99
C ALA A 643 -6.37 33.97 2.27
N ILE A 644 -6.99 34.52 1.22
CA ILE A 644 -8.23 35.31 1.32
C ILE A 644 -9.36 34.49 1.95
N MET A 645 -9.53 33.24 1.52
CA MET A 645 -10.53 32.33 2.08
C MET A 645 -10.25 32.00 3.55
N GLY A 646 -9.00 31.79 3.94
CA GLY A 646 -8.60 31.59 5.34
C GLY A 646 -8.93 32.80 6.22
N ILE A 647 -8.63 34.01 5.76
CA ILE A 647 -8.94 35.28 6.46
C ILE A 647 -10.46 35.48 6.59
N ALA A 648 -11.21 35.25 5.51
CA ALA A 648 -12.67 35.32 5.52
C ALA A 648 -13.27 34.31 6.50
N GLY A 649 -12.75 33.08 6.49
CA GLY A 649 -13.17 32.01 7.40
C GLY A 649 -12.93 32.36 8.87
N TYR A 650 -11.76 32.91 9.21
CA TYR A 650 -11.48 33.40 10.56
C TYR A 650 -12.46 34.50 11.00
N GLY A 651 -12.77 35.45 10.12
CA GLY A 651 -13.79 36.48 10.37
C GLY A 651 -15.19 35.88 10.63
N LYS A 652 -15.58 34.86 9.86
CA LYS A 652 -16.84 34.13 10.04
C LYS A 652 -16.88 33.41 11.40
N MET A 653 -15.83 32.67 11.75
CA MET A 653 -15.71 32.00 13.06
C MET A 653 -15.75 33.00 14.22
N ALA A 654 -15.08 34.15 14.10
CA ALA A 654 -15.16 35.22 15.10
C ALA A 654 -16.61 35.69 15.34
N GLY A 655 -17.38 35.84 14.26
CA GLY A 655 -18.80 36.20 14.32
C GLY A 655 -19.63 35.15 15.05
N MET A 656 -19.39 33.86 14.77
CA MET A 656 -20.04 32.73 15.45
C MET A 656 -19.73 32.69 16.96
N LEU A 657 -18.54 33.13 17.36
CA LEU A 657 -18.14 33.29 18.77
C LEU A 657 -18.57 34.62 19.42
N GLY A 658 -19.31 35.47 18.70
CA GLY A 658 -19.74 36.78 19.20
C GLY A 658 -18.64 37.84 19.27
N LYS A 659 -17.45 37.59 18.70
CA LYS A 659 -16.31 38.51 18.65
C LYS A 659 -16.47 39.51 17.49
N LYS A 660 -17.47 40.40 17.60
CA LYS A 660 -17.92 41.28 16.50
C LYS A 660 -16.82 42.13 15.86
N ASP A 661 -15.99 42.80 16.66
CA ASP A 661 -14.94 43.68 16.14
C ASP A 661 -13.90 42.90 15.33
N ILE A 662 -13.57 41.68 15.77
CA ILE A 662 -12.67 40.78 15.04
C ILE A 662 -13.34 40.31 13.75
N ALA A 663 -14.61 39.90 13.82
CA ALA A 663 -15.37 39.47 12.65
C ALA A 663 -15.40 40.56 11.56
N GLU A 664 -15.68 41.81 11.94
CA GLU A 664 -15.73 42.94 11.03
C GLU A 664 -14.35 43.23 10.42
N LYS A 665 -13.29 43.30 11.23
CA LYS A 665 -11.91 43.53 10.78
C LYS A 665 -11.49 42.54 9.68
N TYR A 666 -11.57 41.24 9.96
CA TYR A 666 -11.05 40.21 9.05
C TYR A 666 -11.94 40.00 7.83
N THR A 667 -13.27 40.09 7.99
CA THR A 667 -14.19 39.98 6.83
C THR A 667 -14.02 41.14 5.87
N GLN A 668 -13.83 42.35 6.38
CA GLN A 668 -13.59 43.53 5.54
C GLN A 668 -12.24 43.43 4.82
N ALA A 669 -11.18 43.02 5.52
CA ALA A 669 -9.87 42.81 4.92
C ALA A 669 -9.91 41.76 3.79
N ALA A 670 -10.60 40.64 4.00
CA ALA A 670 -10.74 39.61 2.96
C ALA A 670 -11.46 40.15 1.72
N LYS A 671 -12.53 40.95 1.88
CA LYS A 671 -13.24 41.59 0.75
C LYS A 671 -12.35 42.56 -0.03
N GLU A 672 -11.56 43.37 0.67
CA GLU A 672 -10.61 44.29 0.04
C GLU A 672 -9.50 43.55 -0.71
N MET A 673 -8.98 42.47 -0.13
CA MET A 673 -8.01 41.60 -0.78
C MET A 673 -8.60 40.92 -2.02
N ALA A 674 -9.83 40.42 -1.95
CA ALA A 674 -10.52 39.84 -3.10
C ALA A 674 -10.71 40.85 -4.25
N GLY A 675 -11.09 42.10 -3.94
CA GLY A 675 -11.19 43.16 -4.93
C GLY A 675 -9.87 43.42 -5.66
N LYS A 676 -8.77 43.54 -4.90
CA LYS A 676 -7.41 43.69 -5.47
C LYS A 676 -6.99 42.46 -6.28
N TRP A 677 -7.31 41.27 -5.79
CA TRP A 677 -6.96 40.01 -6.44
C TRP A 677 -7.54 39.94 -7.86
N VAL A 678 -8.82 40.31 -8.04
CA VAL A 678 -9.47 40.33 -9.36
C VAL A 678 -8.72 41.22 -10.34
N GLU A 679 -8.29 42.41 -9.90
CA GLU A 679 -7.52 43.33 -10.74
C GLU A 679 -6.13 42.78 -11.08
N MET A 680 -5.42 42.21 -10.09
CA MET A 680 -4.06 41.67 -10.27
C MET A 680 -4.03 40.43 -11.16
N ALA A 681 -4.99 39.52 -10.95
CA ALA A 681 -5.07 38.23 -11.62
C ALA A 681 -5.66 38.30 -13.03
N ALA A 682 -6.40 39.34 -13.39
CA ALA A 682 -7.10 39.43 -14.67
C ALA A 682 -6.15 39.34 -15.87
N ASP A 683 -6.53 38.51 -16.86
CA ASP A 683 -5.83 38.37 -18.14
C ASP A 683 -6.79 38.27 -19.33
N GLY A 684 -7.88 39.05 -19.27
CA GLY A 684 -8.93 39.04 -20.29
C GLY A 684 -10.03 38.03 -19.98
N ASP A 685 -9.92 36.81 -20.51
CA ASP A 685 -10.94 35.75 -20.40
C ASP A 685 -10.65 34.73 -19.30
N HIS A 686 -9.51 34.83 -18.61
CA HIS A 686 -9.09 33.96 -17.51
C HIS A 686 -8.28 34.72 -16.45
N TYR A 687 -7.87 33.98 -15.41
CA TYR A 687 -6.99 34.47 -14.36
C TYR A 687 -5.59 33.85 -14.45
N LYS A 688 -4.57 34.67 -14.25
CA LYS A 688 -3.15 34.30 -14.36
C LYS A 688 -2.74 33.18 -13.42
N LEU A 689 -1.69 32.42 -13.77
CA LEU A 689 -1.01 31.52 -12.84
C LEU A 689 -0.34 32.32 -11.70
N THR A 690 0.50 33.30 -12.08
CA THR A 690 1.13 34.26 -11.17
C THR A 690 0.81 35.69 -11.60
N PHE A 691 0.68 36.63 -10.66
CA PHE A 691 0.22 38.00 -10.96
C PHE A 691 1.11 38.75 -11.97
N ASP A 692 2.39 38.40 -12.00
CA ASP A 692 3.43 38.99 -12.84
C ASP A 692 3.58 38.35 -14.24
N LYS A 693 2.84 37.27 -14.55
CA LYS A 693 2.96 36.53 -15.82
C LYS A 693 1.65 36.48 -16.61
N ALA A 694 1.53 37.40 -17.57
CA ALA A 694 0.45 37.38 -18.56
C ALA A 694 0.58 36.20 -19.55
N GLY A 695 -0.53 35.79 -20.13
CA GLY A 695 -0.69 34.63 -21.01
C GLY A 695 -0.62 33.27 -20.30
N THR A 696 -0.73 33.24 -18.97
CA THR A 696 -0.62 32.01 -18.17
C THR A 696 -1.92 31.75 -17.42
N TRP A 697 -2.18 30.50 -17.02
CA TRP A 697 -3.38 30.18 -16.25
C TRP A 697 -3.16 28.99 -15.32
N SER A 698 -4.03 28.87 -14.31
CA SER A 698 -4.23 27.63 -13.54
C SER A 698 -5.65 27.56 -13.01
N GLN A 699 -6.12 26.37 -12.67
CA GLN A 699 -7.43 26.20 -12.05
C GLN A 699 -7.44 26.88 -10.66
N LYS A 700 -8.50 27.63 -10.38
CA LYS A 700 -8.67 28.37 -9.11
C LYS A 700 -9.48 27.57 -8.11
N TYR A 701 -9.03 26.34 -7.84
CA TYR A 701 -9.79 25.37 -7.04
C TYR A 701 -10.02 25.82 -5.59
N ASN A 702 -9.20 26.75 -5.06
CA ASN A 702 -9.41 27.29 -3.71
C ASN A 702 -10.67 28.15 -3.58
N LEU A 703 -11.27 28.60 -4.70
CA LEU A 703 -12.56 29.32 -4.70
C LEU A 703 -13.74 28.45 -4.30
N VAL A 704 -13.60 27.11 -4.32
CA VAL A 704 -14.70 26.19 -4.01
C VAL A 704 -15.30 26.45 -2.61
N TRP A 705 -14.49 26.94 -1.67
CA TRP A 705 -14.90 27.23 -0.29
C TRP A 705 -15.65 28.55 -0.12
N ASP A 706 -15.80 29.36 -1.17
CA ASP A 706 -16.71 30.50 -1.14
C ASP A 706 -18.17 30.03 -1.29
N GLU A 707 -18.37 28.90 -1.99
CA GLU A 707 -19.69 28.28 -2.16
C GLU A 707 -20.01 27.22 -1.08
N LEU A 708 -19.02 26.42 -0.65
CA LEU A 708 -19.15 25.37 0.38
C LEU A 708 -19.06 25.92 1.81
#